data_AF-A0A084W5P3-F1
#
_entry.id   AF-A0A084W5P3-F1
#
_cell.length_a   1.000
_cell.length_b   1.000
_cell.length_c   1.000
_cell.angle_alpha   90.00
_cell.angle_beta   90.00
_cell.angle_gamma   90.00
#
_symmetry.space_group_name_H-M   'P 1'
#
loop_
_entity.id
_entity.type
_entity.pdbx_description
1 polymer ?
#
loop_
_entity_poly.entity_id
_entity_poly.type
_entity_poly.pdbx_seq_one_letter_code
_entity_poly.pdbx_strand_id
1 'polypeptide(L)'
;MYFPSCFHSVCSLLYVSIDSHTENFGPIYNYRPLVATYYIIYIIVIAFFMVNIFVGFVIVTFQNEGEQEYKNCDLDKNQRNCIEFALKAKPVRRYIPNDDRIQYQVWWFVTSQLFEYTIFILIMMNTITLSMKFYRQPQPYTEWLDVLNLVFTAVFALEFVFKLAAFRFQNYFGDAWNVFDFIIVLGSFIDIVYSEVTTSSGTKGASTIISINFFRLFRVMRLIKLLARGEGIRTLLWTFIKSFQALPYVALLIVMLFFIYAVIGMQVFGRIALDDETAIHRNNNFQTFPQAILVLFRSATGEAWQDIMLDCSAREEVRCDEESDEKNPTEGCGSNFAFPYFISFYVLCSFLIINLFVAVIMDNFDYLTRDWSILGPHHLDEFVRLWSEYDPDAKGRIKHLDVVTLLRKISPPLGFGKLCPHRVACKRLVSMNMPLNSDGTVLFNATLFAVVRTSLKIKTEGNIDDANIELRHIIKQIWKRTSNKLLDQVVPPPGIEDEVTVGKFYATYLIQDYFRRFKKRKTVDRNSEPSSHMTLLAGLRILHKRGPKIKRKISGTLHESASTNNPEPSHRRNHNLFGITWPTSAALKKRYFANESVVRSTRPENRPVRPPRTYATLNKGFRDVNKAILYGFRTMHDHNPLKGKDDGDTGNEGSLKPLCFGEIYSKQTSRVVNAKESDA
;
A
#
# COMPACT_ATOMS: atom_id res chain seq x y z
N MET A 1 -30.58 -24.13 12.39
CA MET A 1 -30.33 -23.59 11.04
C MET A 1 -29.62 -22.24 11.06
N TYR A 2 -29.98 -21.29 11.94
CA TYR A 2 -29.31 -19.99 12.01
C TYR A 2 -27.88 -20.04 12.60
N PHE A 3 -27.66 -20.83 13.65
CA PHE A 3 -26.35 -20.94 14.33
C PHE A 3 -25.22 -21.56 13.49
N PRO A 4 -25.45 -22.62 12.69
CA PRO A 4 -24.41 -23.15 11.82
C PRO A 4 -23.95 -22.17 10.74
N SER A 5 -24.83 -21.26 10.31
CA SER A 5 -24.53 -20.21 9.32
C SER A 5 -23.61 -19.12 9.87
N CYS A 6 -23.53 -18.96 11.19
CA CYS A 6 -22.63 -18.01 11.86
C CYS A 6 -21.28 -18.65 12.23
N PHE A 7 -21.02 -19.90 11.82
CA PHE A 7 -19.78 -20.66 12.02
C PHE A 7 -19.32 -20.94 13.47
N HIS A 8 -19.91 -20.29 14.48
CA HIS A 8 -19.34 -20.24 15.83
C HIS A 8 -19.65 -21.48 16.72
N SER A 9 -20.69 -22.27 16.41
CA SER A 9 -21.04 -23.50 17.18
C SER A 9 -21.24 -24.73 16.29
N VAL A 10 -20.82 -24.64 15.03
CA VAL A 10 -20.94 -25.73 14.05
C VAL A 10 -20.28 -27.00 14.58
N CYS A 11 -19.10 -26.89 15.18
CA CYS A 11 -18.35 -28.05 15.66
C CYS A 11 -19.05 -28.75 16.83
N SER A 12 -19.53 -28.00 17.83
CA SER A 12 -20.24 -28.57 18.98
C SER A 12 -21.54 -29.26 18.53
N LEU A 13 -22.31 -28.60 17.66
CA LEU A 13 -23.55 -29.18 17.12
C LEU A 13 -23.26 -30.39 16.22
N LEU A 14 -22.18 -30.36 15.45
CA LEU A 14 -21.73 -31.46 14.60
C LEU A 14 -21.42 -32.70 15.44
N TYR A 15 -20.65 -32.56 16.52
CA TYR A 15 -20.33 -33.70 17.39
C TYR A 15 -21.59 -34.29 18.04
N VAL A 16 -22.47 -33.45 18.60
CA VAL A 16 -23.76 -33.90 19.15
C VAL A 16 -24.61 -34.62 18.08
N SER A 17 -24.56 -34.14 16.82
CA SER A 17 -25.29 -34.76 15.72
C SER A 17 -24.67 -36.09 15.27
N ILE A 18 -23.34 -36.23 15.29
CA ILE A 18 -22.62 -37.47 14.98
C ILE A 18 -22.93 -38.54 16.03
N ASP A 19 -23.04 -38.14 17.30
CA ASP A 19 -23.29 -39.05 18.41
C ASP A 19 -24.79 -39.41 18.55
N SER A 20 -25.67 -38.82 17.74
CA SER A 20 -27.10 -39.11 17.76
C SER A 20 -27.42 -40.51 17.23
N HIS A 21 -28.30 -41.26 17.92
CA HIS A 21 -28.71 -42.61 17.52
C HIS A 21 -30.25 -42.71 17.31
N THR A 22 -31.04 -43.16 18.30
CA THR A 22 -32.50 -43.24 18.24
C THR A 22 -33.17 -42.19 19.13
N GLU A 23 -34.45 -41.94 18.86
CA GLU A 23 -35.28 -41.02 19.63
C GLU A 23 -35.31 -41.43 21.11
N ASN A 24 -35.23 -40.44 22.00
CA ASN A 24 -35.34 -40.60 23.46
C ASN A 24 -34.21 -41.37 24.18
N PHE A 25 -33.07 -41.67 23.54
CA PHE A 25 -31.88 -42.08 24.31
C PHE A 25 -30.65 -41.20 24.04
N GLY A 26 -29.72 -41.27 24.98
CA GLY A 26 -28.51 -40.47 25.00
C GLY A 26 -27.57 -40.71 23.81
N PRO A 27 -26.54 -39.85 23.66
CA PRO A 27 -25.56 -39.95 22.59
C PRO A 27 -24.71 -41.22 22.73
N ILE A 28 -24.41 -41.86 21.61
CA ILE A 28 -23.41 -42.93 21.50
C ILE A 28 -22.26 -42.38 20.69
N TYR A 29 -21.06 -42.41 21.28
CA TYR A 29 -19.86 -41.87 20.66
C TYR A 29 -19.66 -42.41 19.23
N ASN A 30 -19.62 -41.49 18.27
CA ASN A 30 -19.32 -41.74 16.85
C ASN A 30 -20.28 -42.73 16.16
N TYR A 31 -21.57 -42.70 16.52
CA TYR A 31 -22.58 -43.61 15.96
C TYR A 31 -22.89 -43.33 14.48
N ARG A 32 -23.00 -42.06 14.07
CA ARG A 32 -23.36 -41.63 12.71
C ARG A 32 -22.40 -40.56 12.14
N PRO A 33 -21.16 -40.93 11.79
CA PRO A 33 -20.21 -39.99 11.19
C PRO A 33 -20.70 -39.40 9.84
N LEU A 34 -21.61 -40.09 9.13
CA LEU A 34 -22.16 -39.64 7.85
C LEU A 34 -22.92 -38.30 7.94
N VAL A 35 -23.46 -37.97 9.12
CA VAL A 35 -24.16 -36.70 9.37
C VAL A 35 -23.21 -35.50 9.20
N ALA A 36 -21.90 -35.69 9.35
CA ALA A 36 -20.92 -34.65 9.07
C ALA A 36 -20.97 -34.14 7.63
N THR A 37 -21.25 -35.04 6.66
CA THR A 37 -21.39 -34.67 5.26
C THR A 37 -22.52 -33.67 5.04
N TYR A 38 -23.63 -33.79 5.77
CA TYR A 38 -24.73 -32.83 5.70
C TYR A 38 -24.28 -31.42 6.12
N TYR A 39 -23.58 -31.30 7.27
CA TYR A 39 -23.07 -30.00 7.74
C TYR A 39 -22.05 -29.41 6.78
N ILE A 40 -21.13 -30.21 6.24
CA ILE A 40 -20.14 -29.74 5.26
C ILE A 40 -20.82 -29.20 4.01
N ILE A 41 -21.78 -29.95 3.43
CA ILE A 41 -22.54 -29.50 2.26
C ILE A 41 -23.33 -28.23 2.58
N TYR A 42 -24.01 -28.21 3.73
CA TYR A 42 -24.78 -27.05 4.19
C TYR A 42 -23.92 -25.79 4.28
N ILE A 43 -22.74 -25.89 4.91
CA ILE A 43 -21.80 -24.78 5.05
C ILE A 43 -21.32 -24.29 3.69
N ILE A 44 -20.92 -25.20 2.79
CA ILE A 44 -20.46 -24.83 1.45
C ILE A 44 -21.56 -24.10 0.68
N VAL A 45 -22.80 -24.63 0.72
CA VAL A 45 -23.94 -24.03 0.01
C VAL A 45 -24.28 -22.66 0.58
N ILE A 46 -24.43 -22.52 1.89
CA ILE A 46 -24.76 -21.24 2.53
C ILE A 46 -23.65 -20.22 2.36
N ALA A 47 -22.38 -20.60 2.55
CA ALA A 47 -21.25 -19.71 2.34
C ALA A 47 -21.19 -19.21 0.89
N PHE A 48 -21.42 -20.09 -0.08
CA PHE A 48 -21.47 -19.72 -1.50
C PHE A 48 -22.59 -18.70 -1.78
N PHE A 49 -23.80 -18.94 -1.26
CA PHE A 49 -24.91 -17.99 -1.40
C PHE A 49 -24.63 -16.65 -0.72
N MET A 50 -24.07 -16.67 0.49
CA MET A 50 -23.72 -15.44 1.23
C MET A 50 -22.70 -14.59 0.48
N VAL A 51 -21.64 -15.21 -0.07
CA VAL A 51 -20.67 -14.50 -0.91
C VAL A 51 -21.33 -13.91 -2.15
N ASN A 52 -22.22 -14.65 -2.82
CA ASN A 52 -22.89 -14.15 -4.02
C ASN A 52 -23.87 -13.01 -3.73
N ILE A 53 -24.62 -13.07 -2.63
CA ILE A 53 -25.50 -11.98 -2.19
C ILE A 53 -24.66 -10.73 -1.88
N PHE A 54 -23.54 -10.90 -1.17
CA PHE A 54 -22.62 -9.81 -0.86
C PHE A 54 -22.03 -9.18 -2.15
N VAL A 55 -21.52 -10.01 -3.06
CA VAL A 55 -20.97 -9.54 -4.34
C VAL A 55 -22.05 -8.84 -5.18
N GLY A 56 -23.26 -9.40 -5.25
CA GLY A 56 -24.38 -8.79 -5.96
C GLY A 56 -24.74 -7.42 -5.41
N PHE A 57 -24.80 -7.28 -4.08
CA PHE A 57 -25.03 -5.99 -3.42
C PHE A 57 -23.92 -4.97 -3.73
N VAL A 58 -22.65 -5.38 -3.66
CA VAL A 58 -21.50 -4.52 -4.01
C VAL A 58 -21.55 -4.08 -5.47
N ILE A 59 -21.90 -4.97 -6.40
CA ILE A 59 -22.00 -4.62 -7.83
C ILE A 59 -23.13 -3.63 -8.07
N VAL A 60 -24.30 -3.84 -7.46
CA VAL A 60 -25.45 -2.92 -7.63
C VAL A 60 -25.15 -1.55 -7.05
N THR A 61 -24.57 -1.48 -5.85
CA THR A 61 -24.12 -0.21 -5.27
C THR A 61 -23.06 0.45 -6.15
N PHE A 62 -22.13 -0.32 -6.71
CA PHE A 62 -21.12 0.17 -7.65
C PHE A 62 -21.70 0.74 -8.94
N GLN A 63 -22.63 0.03 -9.56
CA GLN A 63 -23.31 0.49 -10.76
C GLN A 63 -24.11 1.76 -10.49
N ASN A 64 -24.85 1.81 -9.38
CA ASN A 64 -25.66 2.98 -9.04
C ASN A 64 -24.82 4.23 -8.79
N GLU A 65 -23.75 4.12 -7.99
CA GLU A 65 -22.83 5.24 -7.74
C GLU A 65 -22.10 5.65 -9.03
N GLY A 66 -21.61 4.68 -9.80
CA GLY A 66 -20.96 4.93 -11.09
C GLY A 66 -21.88 5.64 -12.08
N GLU A 67 -23.10 5.17 -12.28
CA GLU A 67 -24.07 5.76 -13.20
C GLU A 67 -24.46 7.20 -12.81
N GLN A 68 -24.50 7.53 -11.51
CA GLN A 68 -24.73 8.90 -11.06
C GLN A 68 -23.54 9.81 -11.37
N GLU A 69 -22.31 9.31 -11.26
CA GLU A 69 -21.09 10.06 -11.55
C GLU A 69 -20.91 10.35 -13.05
N TYR A 70 -21.37 9.45 -13.92
CA TYR A 70 -21.31 9.60 -15.38
C TYR A 70 -22.36 10.55 -15.98
N LYS A 71 -23.30 11.07 -15.18
CA LYS A 71 -24.27 12.07 -15.68
C LYS A 71 -23.55 13.40 -15.99
N ASN A 72 -23.50 13.74 -17.27
CA ASN A 72 -23.38 15.09 -17.82
C ASN A 72 -22.01 15.80 -17.79
N CYS A 73 -20.85 15.13 -17.94
CA CYS A 73 -19.66 15.87 -18.38
C CYS A 73 -18.74 15.09 -19.33
N ASP A 74 -18.22 15.80 -20.35
CA ASP A 74 -17.34 15.29 -21.41
C ASP A 74 -15.93 14.86 -20.94
N LEU A 75 -15.59 15.11 -19.68
CA LEU A 75 -14.29 14.74 -19.09
C LEU A 75 -14.40 13.44 -18.31
N ASP A 76 -13.42 12.55 -18.52
CA ASP A 76 -13.26 11.31 -17.76
C ASP A 76 -12.95 11.60 -16.28
N LYS A 77 -13.32 10.69 -15.38
CA LYS A 77 -13.03 10.78 -13.94
C LYS A 77 -11.56 11.05 -13.63
N ASN A 78 -10.64 10.32 -14.29
CA ASN A 78 -9.20 10.52 -14.13
C ASN A 78 -8.73 11.92 -14.57
N GLN A 79 -9.32 12.45 -15.65
CA GLN A 79 -9.02 13.81 -16.13
C GLN A 79 -9.54 14.86 -15.15
N ARG A 80 -10.76 14.68 -14.61
CA ARG A 80 -11.33 15.56 -13.58
C ARG A 80 -10.46 15.60 -12.33
N ASN A 81 -10.05 14.45 -11.81
CA ASN A 81 -9.20 14.38 -10.61
C ASN A 81 -7.84 15.06 -10.81
N CYS A 82 -7.22 14.90 -11.99
CA CYS A 82 -5.94 15.57 -12.29
C CYS A 82 -6.09 17.09 -12.50
N ILE A 83 -7.18 17.53 -13.15
CA ILE A 83 -7.48 18.96 -13.32
C ILE A 83 -7.79 19.60 -11.96
N GLU A 84 -8.62 18.94 -11.15
CA GLU A 84 -8.97 19.41 -9.81
C GLU A 84 -7.73 19.58 -8.95
N PHE A 85 -6.83 18.60 -8.96
CA PHE A 85 -5.55 18.71 -8.29
C PHE A 85 -4.75 19.90 -8.82
N ALA A 86 -4.61 20.05 -10.14
CA ALA A 86 -3.84 21.15 -10.74
C ALA A 86 -4.42 22.54 -10.42
N LEU A 87 -5.75 22.67 -10.31
CA LEU A 87 -6.42 23.93 -9.97
C LEU A 87 -6.33 24.27 -8.47
N LYS A 88 -6.34 23.25 -7.59
CA LYS A 88 -6.31 23.43 -6.13
C LYS A 88 -4.90 23.44 -5.54
N ALA A 89 -3.92 22.85 -6.25
CA ALA A 89 -2.55 22.75 -5.79
C ALA A 89 -1.95 24.14 -5.51
N LYS A 90 -1.09 24.19 -4.50
CA LYS A 90 -0.32 25.39 -4.14
C LYS A 90 1.16 25.01 -4.01
N PRO A 91 2.08 25.94 -4.33
CA PRO A 91 3.49 25.69 -4.13
C PRO A 91 3.76 25.45 -2.63
N VAL A 92 4.53 24.41 -2.34
CA VAL A 92 4.92 24.07 -0.96
C VAL A 92 6.19 24.82 -0.61
N ARG A 93 6.18 25.50 0.54
CA ARG A 93 7.35 26.21 1.05
C ARG A 93 8.35 25.20 1.60
N ARG A 94 9.59 25.28 1.15
CA ARG A 94 10.71 24.51 1.71
C ARG A 94 11.61 25.46 2.49
N TYR A 95 11.68 25.26 3.81
CA TYR A 95 12.55 26.09 4.64
C TYR A 95 14.01 25.77 4.34
N ILE A 96 14.74 26.78 3.90
CA ILE A 96 16.20 26.79 3.79
C ILE A 96 16.67 27.91 4.73
N PRO A 97 17.57 27.64 5.69
CA PRO A 97 18.08 28.67 6.58
C PRO A 97 18.93 29.69 5.80
N ASN A 98 18.80 30.97 6.13
CA ASN A 98 19.57 32.07 5.51
C ASN A 98 20.89 32.29 6.27
N ASP A 99 21.99 32.46 5.51
CA ASP A 99 23.35 32.96 5.82
C ASP A 99 24.13 32.51 7.08
N ASP A 100 23.48 32.00 8.12
CA ASP A 100 24.16 31.47 9.30
C ASP A 100 24.85 30.14 8.95
N ARG A 101 26.19 30.18 8.82
CA ARG A 101 27.00 29.01 8.42
C ARG A 101 26.76 27.78 9.29
N ILE A 102 26.61 27.98 10.60
CA ILE A 102 26.39 26.89 11.56
C ILE A 102 24.99 26.30 11.38
N GLN A 103 23.96 27.15 11.25
CA GLN A 103 22.59 26.67 11.05
C GLN A 103 22.46 25.91 9.73
N TYR A 104 23.08 26.39 8.66
CA TYR A 104 23.11 25.70 7.37
C TYR A 104 23.84 24.36 7.44
N GLN A 105 24.98 24.28 8.15
CA GLN A 105 25.70 23.01 8.35
C GLN A 105 24.85 21.98 9.10
N VAL A 106 24.17 22.40 10.17
CA VAL A 106 23.27 21.50 10.94
C VAL A 106 22.06 21.09 10.09
N TRP A 107 21.46 22.03 9.35
CA TRP A 107 20.36 21.73 8.44
C TRP A 107 20.76 20.75 7.34
N TRP A 108 21.96 20.92 6.75
CA TRP A 108 22.49 20.03 5.73
C TRP A 108 22.75 18.63 6.29
N PHE A 109 23.26 18.52 7.52
CA PHE A 109 23.45 17.24 8.21
C PHE A 109 22.12 16.55 8.52
N VAL A 110 21.16 17.26 9.12
CA VAL A 110 19.83 16.72 9.49
C VAL A 110 19.02 16.30 8.27
N THR A 111 19.13 17.04 7.17
CA THR A 111 18.42 16.74 5.90
C THR A 111 19.15 15.68 5.06
N SER A 112 20.30 15.17 5.52
CA SER A 112 21.05 14.16 4.78
C SER A 112 20.40 12.78 4.88
N GLN A 113 20.48 12.01 3.78
CA GLN A 113 19.97 10.62 3.76
C GLN A 113 20.67 9.72 4.77
N LEU A 114 21.95 9.99 5.09
CA LEU A 114 22.71 9.20 6.07
C LEU A 114 22.18 9.40 7.50
N PHE A 115 21.89 10.64 7.89
CA PHE A 115 21.27 10.94 9.19
C PHE A 115 19.92 10.23 9.31
N GLU A 116 19.11 10.33 8.25
CA GLU A 116 17.85 9.60 8.18
C GLU A 116 18.07 8.09 8.35
N TYR A 117 18.87 7.41 7.53
CA TYR A 117 19.06 5.95 7.67
C TYR A 117 19.59 5.55 9.05
N THR A 118 20.45 6.36 9.66
CA THR A 118 20.99 6.12 11.01
C THR A 118 19.88 6.09 12.06
N ILE A 119 19.01 7.11 12.08
CA ILE A 119 17.86 7.15 12.99
C ILE A 119 16.91 5.97 12.76
N PHE A 120 16.71 5.57 11.50
CA PHE A 120 15.85 4.42 11.18
C PHE A 120 16.42 3.11 11.75
N ILE A 121 17.72 2.86 11.56
CA ILE A 121 18.40 1.68 12.11
C ILE A 121 18.32 1.70 13.64
N LEU A 122 18.49 2.86 14.28
CA LEU A 122 18.35 3.01 15.74
C LEU A 122 16.95 2.68 16.24
N ILE A 123 15.89 3.07 15.52
CA ILE A 123 14.51 2.67 15.85
C ILE A 123 14.36 1.15 15.75
N MET A 124 14.87 0.54 14.70
CA MET A 124 14.82 -0.92 14.53
C MET A 124 15.58 -1.65 15.66
N MET A 125 16.76 -1.18 16.02
CA MET A 125 17.52 -1.73 17.16
C MET A 125 16.76 -1.54 18.47
N ASN A 126 16.14 -0.38 18.71
CA ASN A 126 15.33 -0.16 19.90
C ASN A 126 14.12 -1.10 19.97
N THR A 127 13.48 -1.36 18.82
CA THR A 127 12.38 -2.34 18.69
C THR A 127 12.81 -3.72 19.17
N ILE A 128 13.97 -4.19 18.69
CA ILE A 128 14.53 -5.49 19.05
C ILE A 128 14.81 -5.53 20.56
N THR A 129 15.38 -4.47 21.14
CA THR A 129 15.62 -4.41 22.60
C THR A 129 14.34 -4.44 23.43
N LEU A 130 13.22 -3.92 22.91
CA LEU A 130 11.92 -4.04 23.58
C LEU A 130 11.40 -5.49 23.53
N SER A 131 11.56 -6.17 22.39
CA SER A 131 11.16 -7.58 22.22
C SER A 131 12.03 -8.57 23.01
N MET A 132 13.22 -8.16 23.43
CA MET A 132 14.17 -8.97 24.20
C MET A 132 13.79 -9.15 25.69
N LYS A 133 12.78 -8.44 26.20
CA LYS A 133 12.30 -8.60 27.60
C LYS A 133 11.51 -9.90 27.76
N PHE A 134 11.80 -10.68 28.80
CA PHE A 134 11.08 -11.92 29.10
C PHE A 134 10.79 -12.11 30.60
N TYR A 135 9.81 -12.96 30.91
CA TYR A 135 9.39 -13.23 32.29
C TYR A 135 10.49 -13.98 33.06
N ARG A 136 10.78 -13.54 34.30
CA ARG A 136 11.87 -14.07 35.16
C ARG A 136 13.28 -13.97 34.57
N GLN A 137 13.57 -12.85 33.91
CA GLN A 137 14.92 -12.55 33.43
C GLN A 137 15.88 -12.18 34.59
N PRO A 138 17.19 -12.49 34.47
CA PRO A 138 18.16 -12.16 35.50
C PRO A 138 18.30 -10.65 35.68
N GLN A 139 18.54 -10.21 36.92
CA GLN A 139 18.68 -8.80 37.28
C GLN A 139 19.74 -8.04 36.45
N PRO A 140 20.97 -8.56 36.22
CA PRO A 140 21.95 -7.86 35.38
C PRO A 140 21.47 -7.66 33.94
N TYR A 141 20.71 -8.60 33.37
CA TYR A 141 20.15 -8.47 32.03
C TYR A 141 19.12 -7.34 31.95
N THR A 142 18.31 -7.18 33.00
CA THR A 142 17.35 -6.07 33.09
C THR A 142 18.06 -4.72 33.12
N GLU A 143 19.12 -4.60 33.92
CA GLU A 143 19.93 -3.38 34.02
C GLU A 143 20.57 -3.02 32.67
N TRP A 144 21.15 -4.00 31.96
CA TRP A 144 21.69 -3.79 30.61
C TRP A 144 20.63 -3.29 29.63
N LEU A 145 19.43 -3.88 29.63
CA LEU A 145 18.34 -3.44 28.77
C LEU A 145 17.86 -2.02 29.13
N ASP A 146 17.86 -1.65 30.40
CA ASP A 146 17.45 -0.30 30.83
C ASP A 146 18.51 0.75 30.48
N VAL A 147 19.80 0.42 30.58
CA VAL A 147 20.90 1.27 30.06
C VAL A 147 20.76 1.49 28.56
N LEU A 148 20.51 0.43 27.78
CA LEU A 148 20.28 0.56 26.33
C LEU A 148 19.07 1.46 26.02
N ASN A 149 17.98 1.32 26.77
CA ASN A 149 16.80 2.17 26.62
C ASN A 149 17.10 3.65 26.93
N LEU A 150 17.94 3.92 27.93
CA LEU A 150 18.41 5.27 28.24
C LEU A 150 19.25 5.84 27.10
N VAL A 151 20.18 5.06 26.54
CA VAL A 151 20.99 5.45 25.38
C VAL A 151 20.13 5.79 24.18
N PHE A 152 19.15 4.95 23.81
CA PHE A 152 18.23 5.26 22.71
C PHE A 152 17.43 6.54 22.97
N THR A 153 16.97 6.75 24.21
CA THR A 153 16.24 7.96 24.59
C THR A 153 17.11 9.21 24.42
N ALA A 154 18.37 9.15 24.85
CA ALA A 154 19.33 10.24 24.68
C ALA A 154 19.57 10.53 23.19
N VAL A 155 19.73 9.51 22.35
CA VAL A 155 19.93 9.69 20.90
C VAL A 155 18.70 10.31 20.22
N PHE A 156 17.48 9.92 20.61
CA PHE A 156 16.26 10.54 20.07
C PHE A 156 16.04 11.97 20.60
N ALA A 157 16.45 12.26 21.85
CA ALA A 157 16.48 13.63 22.35
C ALA A 157 17.48 14.49 21.57
N LEU A 158 18.66 13.95 21.21
CA LEU A 158 19.62 14.63 20.35
C LEU A 158 19.08 14.84 18.93
N GLU A 159 18.38 13.85 18.35
CA GLU A 159 17.67 14.01 17.07
C GLU A 159 16.71 15.22 17.12
N PHE A 160 15.89 15.32 18.18
CA PHE A 160 15.00 16.45 18.41
C PHE A 160 15.76 17.77 18.47
N VAL A 161 16.83 17.84 19.27
CA VAL A 161 17.64 19.06 19.41
C VAL A 161 18.26 19.48 18.07
N PHE A 162 18.82 18.55 17.29
CA PHE A 162 19.38 18.84 15.98
C PHE A 162 18.33 19.34 14.99
N LYS A 163 17.14 18.72 14.96
CA LYS A 163 16.04 19.18 14.09
C LYS A 163 15.52 20.55 14.52
N LEU A 164 15.40 20.81 15.82
CA LEU A 164 14.97 22.12 16.33
C LEU A 164 15.99 23.22 15.98
N ALA A 165 17.28 22.92 16.11
CA ALA A 165 18.37 23.81 15.70
C ALA A 165 18.39 24.07 14.18
N ALA A 166 18.10 23.06 13.36
CA ALA A 166 18.03 23.17 11.90
C ALA A 166 16.84 24.03 11.42
N PHE A 167 15.62 23.69 11.87
CA PHE A 167 14.37 24.24 11.32
C PHE A 167 13.85 25.49 12.05
N ARG A 168 14.38 25.80 13.23
CA ARG A 168 13.82 26.73 14.22
C ARG A 168 12.42 26.31 14.70
N PHE A 169 11.95 26.95 15.77
CA PHE A 169 10.70 26.60 16.46
C PHE A 169 9.48 26.59 15.52
N GLN A 170 9.26 27.65 14.73
CA GLN A 170 8.06 27.77 13.89
C GLN A 170 7.93 26.67 12.82
N ASN A 171 9.01 26.34 12.11
CA ASN A 171 8.93 25.33 11.06
C ASN A 171 8.96 23.92 11.62
N TYR A 172 9.63 23.70 12.76
CA TYR A 172 9.65 22.39 13.43
C TYR A 172 8.23 21.98 13.87
N PHE A 173 7.50 22.87 14.56
CA PHE A 173 6.12 22.60 15.01
C PHE A 173 5.07 22.69 13.89
N GLY A 174 5.45 23.14 12.68
CA GLY A 174 4.58 23.13 11.51
C GLY A 174 4.40 21.75 10.87
N ASP A 175 5.32 20.81 11.11
CA ASP A 175 5.23 19.43 10.62
C ASP A 175 4.70 18.49 11.70
N ALA A 176 3.55 17.87 11.44
CA ALA A 176 2.89 16.97 12.38
C ALA A 176 3.77 15.78 12.81
N TRP A 177 4.66 15.30 11.94
CA TRP A 177 5.59 14.21 12.28
C TRP A 177 6.69 14.65 13.25
N ASN A 178 7.14 15.90 13.14
CA ASN A 178 8.07 16.49 14.10
C ASN A 178 7.38 16.79 15.43
N VAL A 179 6.13 17.25 15.43
CA VAL A 179 5.34 17.40 16.67
C VAL A 179 5.17 16.06 17.38
N PHE A 180 4.90 14.99 16.63
CA PHE A 180 4.81 13.63 17.18
C PHE A 180 6.14 13.16 17.79
N ASP A 181 7.27 13.45 17.12
CA ASP A 181 8.62 13.17 17.63
C ASP A 181 8.88 13.89 18.96
N PHE A 182 8.51 15.17 19.05
CA PHE A 182 8.59 15.95 20.29
C PHE A 182 7.75 15.35 21.42
N ILE A 183 6.52 14.91 21.15
CA ILE A 183 5.65 14.25 22.15
C ILE A 183 6.30 12.97 22.68
N ILE A 184 6.92 12.17 21.80
CA ILE A 184 7.64 10.96 22.20
C ILE A 184 8.82 11.28 23.10
N VAL A 185 9.63 12.28 22.73
CA VAL A 185 10.79 12.71 23.52
C VAL A 185 10.34 13.22 24.89
N LEU A 186 9.29 14.06 24.94
CA LEU A 186 8.71 14.55 26.18
C LEU A 186 8.18 13.41 27.07
N GLY A 187 7.42 12.47 26.51
CA GLY A 187 6.94 11.29 27.23
C GLY A 187 8.08 10.42 27.78
N SER A 188 9.19 10.35 27.05
CA SER A 188 10.39 9.61 27.48
C SER A 188 11.13 10.30 28.63
N PHE A 189 11.19 11.64 28.63
CA PHE A 189 11.73 12.41 29.76
C PHE A 189 10.87 12.25 31.02
N ILE A 190 9.54 12.31 30.87
CA ILE A 190 8.60 12.09 31.97
C ILE A 190 8.78 10.68 32.56
N ASP A 191 8.93 9.66 31.72
CA ASP A 191 9.20 8.27 32.15
C ASP A 191 10.47 8.16 33.00
N ILE A 192 11.59 8.79 32.56
CA ILE A 192 12.85 8.79 33.30
C ILE A 192 12.68 9.47 34.66
N VAL A 193 12.18 10.72 34.68
CA VAL A 193 11.99 11.49 35.92
C VAL A 193 11.08 10.75 36.91
N TYR A 194 9.99 10.16 36.42
CA TYR A 194 9.06 9.42 37.26
C TYR A 194 9.70 8.15 37.85
N SER A 195 10.54 7.46 37.08
CA SER A 195 11.26 6.27 37.56
C SER A 195 12.28 6.61 38.66
N GLU A 196 12.98 7.74 38.55
CA GLU A 196 13.98 8.18 39.54
C GLU A 196 13.33 8.70 40.83
N VAL A 197 12.25 9.50 40.71
CA VAL A 197 11.50 10.01 41.87
C VAL A 197 10.90 8.88 42.69
N THR A 198 10.32 7.86 42.02
CA THR A 198 9.73 6.70 42.69
C THR A 198 10.77 5.86 43.42
N THR A 199 11.98 5.74 42.86
CA THR A 199 13.09 5.01 43.48
C THR A 199 13.62 5.74 44.72
N SER A 200 13.68 7.07 44.67
CA SER A 200 14.26 7.90 45.73
C SER A 200 13.34 8.12 46.94
N SER A 201 12.02 8.06 46.75
CA SER A 201 11.05 8.37 47.81
C SER A 201 10.51 7.15 48.56
N GLY A 202 10.90 5.91 48.20
CA GLY A 202 10.55 4.68 48.95
C GLY A 202 9.05 4.33 48.99
N THR A 203 8.17 5.22 48.53
CA THR A 203 6.72 5.07 48.59
C THR A 203 6.22 4.23 47.40
N LYS A 204 6.31 2.91 47.53
CA LYS A 204 5.66 1.95 46.61
C LYS A 204 4.14 1.93 46.85
N GLY A 205 3.45 3.01 46.51
CA GLY A 205 1.99 3.08 46.50
C GLY A 205 1.38 2.40 45.27
N ALA A 206 0.29 1.65 45.42
CA ALA A 206 -0.37 0.90 44.34
C ALA A 206 -0.87 1.79 43.17
N SER A 207 -1.17 3.07 43.43
CA SER A 207 -1.53 4.07 42.41
C SER A 207 -0.36 4.48 41.51
N THR A 208 0.89 4.32 41.99
CA THR A 208 2.13 4.63 41.27
C THR A 208 2.51 3.52 40.27
N ILE A 209 1.97 2.30 40.40
CA ILE A 209 2.34 1.16 39.55
C ILE A 209 1.65 1.25 38.17
N ILE A 210 0.41 1.77 38.13
CA ILE A 210 -0.38 1.89 36.88
C ILE A 210 0.21 2.96 35.96
N SER A 211 0.66 4.09 36.50
CA SER A 211 1.29 5.18 35.75
C SER A 211 2.65 4.80 35.16
N ILE A 212 3.49 4.06 35.89
CA ILE A 212 4.79 3.56 35.38
C ILE A 212 4.59 2.71 34.12
N ASN A 213 3.57 1.85 34.10
CA ASN A 213 3.30 1.00 32.95
C ASN A 213 2.81 1.79 31.74
N PHE A 214 2.06 2.87 31.95
CA PHE A 214 1.58 3.72 30.87
C PHE A 214 2.70 4.52 30.20
N PHE A 215 3.59 5.17 30.96
CA PHE A 215 4.66 5.97 30.37
C PHE A 215 5.68 5.12 29.60
N ARG A 216 5.88 3.86 30.00
CA ARG A 216 6.67 2.88 29.23
C ARG A 216 6.11 2.64 27.82
N LEU A 217 4.83 2.88 27.56
CA LEU A 217 4.23 2.77 26.21
C LEU A 217 4.78 3.82 25.24
N PHE A 218 5.24 5.00 25.70
CA PHE A 218 5.87 6.00 24.82
C PHE A 218 7.13 5.46 24.13
N ARG A 219 7.81 4.48 24.74
CA ARG A 219 8.94 3.78 24.11
C ARG A 219 8.47 2.98 22.90
N VAL A 220 7.32 2.30 23.00
CA VAL A 220 6.69 1.55 21.88
C VAL A 220 6.18 2.50 20.79
N MET A 221 5.67 3.68 21.17
CA MET A 221 5.19 4.69 20.22
C MET A 221 6.28 5.15 19.23
N ARG A 222 7.57 4.98 19.55
CA ARG A 222 8.69 5.22 18.61
C ARG A 222 8.60 4.39 17.34
N LEU A 223 7.97 3.21 17.38
CA LEU A 223 7.73 2.36 16.20
C LEU A 223 6.86 3.06 15.16
N ILE A 224 5.98 3.96 15.58
CA ILE A 224 5.11 4.74 14.68
C ILE A 224 5.95 5.67 13.80
N LYS A 225 7.16 6.07 14.23
CA LYS A 225 8.10 6.83 13.39
C LYS A 225 8.51 6.07 12.11
N LEU A 226 8.41 4.73 12.10
CA LEU A 226 8.63 3.93 10.89
C LEU A 226 7.56 4.20 9.83
N LEU A 227 6.31 4.50 10.25
CA LEU A 227 5.22 4.84 9.34
C LEU A 227 5.44 6.19 8.65
N ALA A 228 6.13 7.13 9.32
CA ALA A 228 6.47 8.44 8.75
C ALA A 228 7.38 8.34 7.51
N ARG A 229 8.19 7.27 7.45
CA ARG A 229 9.21 7.03 6.41
C ARG A 229 8.65 6.35 5.18
N GLY A 230 7.70 5.43 5.38
CA GLY A 230 7.10 4.69 4.29
C GLY A 230 6.11 5.59 3.54
N GLU A 231 6.56 6.28 2.48
CA GLU A 231 5.69 7.14 1.66
C GLU A 231 4.42 6.41 1.20
N GLY A 232 4.55 5.14 0.78
CA GLY A 232 3.42 4.29 0.41
C GLY A 232 2.49 3.96 1.58
N ILE A 233 3.03 3.59 2.74
CA ILE A 233 2.24 3.27 3.95
C ILE A 233 1.53 4.51 4.48
N ARG A 234 2.22 5.66 4.54
CA ARG A 234 1.65 6.94 4.93
C ARG A 234 0.51 7.35 4.03
N THR A 235 0.69 7.21 2.72
CA THR A 235 -0.36 7.52 1.74
C THR A 235 -1.56 6.59 1.93
N LEU A 236 -1.34 5.29 2.10
CA LEU A 236 -2.40 4.30 2.34
C LEU A 236 -3.17 4.59 3.64
N LEU A 237 -2.47 4.86 4.74
CA LEU A 237 -3.09 5.22 6.02
C LEU A 237 -3.88 6.52 5.89
N TRP A 238 -3.33 7.52 5.19
CA TRP A 238 -4.03 8.78 4.96
C TRP A 238 -5.30 8.61 4.11
N THR A 239 -5.25 7.82 3.03
CA THR A 239 -6.44 7.52 2.22
C THR A 239 -7.50 6.80 3.04
N PHE A 240 -7.08 5.83 3.86
CA PHE A 240 -7.98 5.12 4.75
C PHE A 240 -8.63 6.05 5.77
N ILE A 241 -7.85 6.87 6.50
CA ILE A 241 -8.37 7.86 7.45
C ILE A 241 -9.32 8.84 6.77
N LYS A 242 -9.01 9.28 5.55
CA LYS A 242 -9.86 10.18 4.76
C LYS A 242 -11.20 9.54 4.41
N SER A 243 -11.22 8.25 4.09
CA SER A 243 -12.48 7.55 3.81
C SER A 243 -13.40 7.43 5.04
N PHE A 244 -12.85 7.22 6.24
CA PHE A 244 -13.66 7.24 7.47
C PHE A 244 -14.28 8.62 7.73
N GLN A 245 -13.58 9.71 7.38
CA GLN A 245 -14.12 11.07 7.49
C GLN A 245 -15.28 11.34 6.53
N ALA A 246 -15.42 10.56 5.45
CA ALA A 246 -16.51 10.71 4.49
C ALA A 246 -17.82 10.06 4.98
N LEU A 247 -17.76 9.12 5.92
CA LEU A 247 -18.91 8.30 6.34
C LEU A 247 -19.26 8.39 7.85
N PRO A 248 -19.26 9.58 8.48
CA PRO A 248 -19.52 9.70 9.91
C PRO A 248 -20.96 9.28 10.28
N TYR A 249 -21.92 9.46 9.37
CA TYR A 249 -23.32 9.13 9.63
C TYR A 249 -23.57 7.62 9.75
N VAL A 250 -22.90 6.80 8.92
CA VAL A 250 -23.02 5.34 9.00
C VAL A 250 -22.41 4.81 10.30
N ALA A 251 -21.24 5.34 10.69
CA ALA A 251 -20.62 5.01 11.98
C ALA A 251 -21.51 5.43 13.16
N LEU A 252 -22.17 6.59 13.07
CA LEU A 252 -23.10 7.08 14.08
C LEU A 252 -24.34 6.17 14.21
N LEU A 253 -24.85 5.60 13.12
CA LEU A 253 -25.94 4.61 13.17
C LEU A 253 -25.53 3.35 13.93
N ILE A 254 -24.30 2.87 13.74
CA ILE A 254 -23.77 1.72 14.50
C ILE A 254 -23.69 2.05 15.98
N VAL A 255 -23.11 3.21 16.34
CA VAL A 255 -23.04 3.65 17.75
C VAL A 255 -24.43 3.78 18.37
N MET A 256 -25.40 4.32 17.63
CA MET A 256 -26.79 4.43 18.08
C MET A 256 -27.44 3.06 18.29
N LEU A 257 -27.20 2.10 17.40
CA LEU A 257 -27.66 0.71 17.58
C LEU A 257 -27.11 0.12 18.88
N PHE A 258 -25.80 0.23 19.12
CA PHE A 258 -25.16 -0.25 20.34
C PHE A 258 -25.74 0.43 21.58
N PHE A 259 -25.99 1.74 21.54
CA PHE A 259 -26.58 2.48 22.64
C PHE A 259 -27.98 1.97 22.99
N ILE A 260 -28.87 1.85 22.00
CA ILE A 260 -30.26 1.39 22.21
C ILE A 260 -30.27 -0.02 22.78
N TYR A 261 -29.51 -0.94 22.17
CA TYR A 261 -29.45 -2.33 22.64
C TYR A 261 -28.80 -2.44 24.01
N ALA A 262 -27.78 -1.64 24.34
CA ALA A 262 -27.16 -1.66 25.66
C ALA A 262 -28.16 -1.27 26.74
N VAL A 263 -28.94 -0.20 26.53
CA VAL A 263 -29.97 0.25 27.49
C VAL A 263 -31.08 -0.80 27.65
N ILE A 264 -31.57 -1.38 26.55
CA ILE A 264 -32.56 -2.46 26.60
C ILE A 264 -31.98 -3.69 27.33
N GLY A 265 -30.74 -4.06 27.03
CA GLY A 265 -30.06 -5.21 27.64
C GLY A 265 -29.86 -5.04 29.14
N MET A 266 -29.48 -3.85 29.60
CA MET A 266 -29.40 -3.55 31.03
C MET A 266 -30.77 -3.66 31.72
N GLN A 267 -31.83 -3.16 31.08
CA GLN A 267 -33.17 -3.18 31.67
C GLN A 267 -33.75 -4.61 31.77
N VAL A 268 -33.44 -5.48 30.81
CA VAL A 268 -33.99 -6.83 30.74
C VAL A 268 -33.09 -7.86 31.43
N PHE A 269 -31.77 -7.79 31.25
CA PHE A 269 -30.81 -8.80 31.70
C PHE A 269 -29.89 -8.32 32.83
N GLY A 270 -30.04 -7.07 33.31
CA GLY A 270 -29.17 -6.51 34.34
C GLY A 270 -29.32 -7.14 35.73
N ARG A 271 -30.34 -7.96 35.96
CA ARG A 271 -30.61 -8.65 37.24
C ARG A 271 -30.06 -10.07 37.33
N ILE A 272 -29.47 -10.58 36.25
CA ILE A 272 -28.92 -11.95 36.21
C ILE A 272 -27.70 -12.03 37.14
N ALA A 273 -27.65 -13.07 37.97
CA ALA A 273 -26.53 -13.34 38.85
C ALA A 273 -25.26 -13.64 38.05
N LEU A 274 -24.12 -13.20 38.58
CA LEU A 274 -22.82 -13.47 37.98
C LEU A 274 -22.31 -14.84 38.44
N ASP A 275 -22.05 -15.73 37.49
CA ASP A 275 -21.49 -17.06 37.75
C ASP A 275 -20.30 -17.34 36.82
N ASP A 276 -19.16 -17.70 37.39
CA ASP A 276 -17.91 -17.96 36.67
C ASP A 276 -18.00 -19.23 35.79
N GLU A 277 -18.97 -20.11 36.03
CA GLU A 277 -19.21 -21.30 35.20
C GLU A 277 -20.10 -21.02 33.98
N THR A 278 -20.80 -19.88 33.95
CA THR A 278 -21.72 -19.50 32.86
C THR A 278 -21.08 -18.47 31.91
N ALA A 279 -21.73 -18.21 30.78
CA ALA A 279 -21.33 -17.12 29.89
C ALA A 279 -21.56 -15.74 30.52
N ILE A 280 -22.41 -15.62 31.55
CA ILE A 280 -22.66 -14.37 32.28
C ILE A 280 -21.85 -14.35 33.58
N HIS A 281 -20.71 -13.68 33.51
CA HIS A 281 -19.78 -13.59 34.63
C HIS A 281 -19.27 -12.15 34.80
N ARG A 282 -18.35 -11.92 35.75
CA ARG A 282 -17.85 -10.58 36.09
C ARG A 282 -17.35 -9.74 34.91
N ASN A 283 -16.83 -10.35 33.84
CA ASN A 283 -16.30 -9.63 32.68
C ASN A 283 -17.29 -9.58 31.50
N ASN A 284 -18.45 -10.24 31.60
CA ASN A 284 -19.43 -10.36 30.53
C ASN A 284 -20.85 -10.30 31.11
N ASN A 285 -21.34 -9.10 31.41
CA ASN A 285 -22.65 -8.88 32.05
C ASN A 285 -23.35 -7.60 31.59
N PHE A 286 -24.62 -7.49 31.95
CA PHE A 286 -25.50 -6.35 31.63
C PHE A 286 -25.77 -5.43 32.84
N GLN A 287 -25.00 -5.53 33.93
CA GLN A 287 -25.25 -4.73 35.14
C GLN A 287 -24.89 -3.25 34.96
N THR A 288 -23.90 -2.94 34.12
CA THR A 288 -23.45 -1.57 33.87
C THR A 288 -23.37 -1.27 32.38
N PHE A 289 -23.54 0.01 32.01
CA PHE A 289 -23.59 0.43 30.61
C PHE A 289 -22.32 0.09 29.81
N PRO A 290 -21.08 0.33 30.30
CA PRO A 290 -19.88 -0.04 29.57
C PRO A 290 -19.75 -1.56 29.39
N GLN A 291 -20.15 -2.36 30.39
CA GLN A 291 -20.12 -3.82 30.27
C GLN A 291 -21.14 -4.32 29.25
N ALA A 292 -22.37 -3.79 29.27
CA ALA A 292 -23.38 -4.11 28.26
C ALA A 292 -22.89 -3.80 26.83
N ILE A 293 -22.19 -2.68 26.63
CA ILE A 293 -21.53 -2.37 25.34
C ILE A 293 -20.48 -3.43 25.00
N LEU A 294 -19.65 -3.88 25.95
CA LEU A 294 -18.65 -4.91 25.72
C LEU A 294 -19.29 -6.26 25.35
N VAL A 295 -20.37 -6.66 26.01
CA VAL A 295 -21.13 -7.88 25.65
C VAL A 295 -21.69 -7.77 24.23
N LEU A 296 -22.23 -6.61 23.86
CA LEU A 296 -22.73 -6.37 22.50
C LEU A 296 -21.60 -6.32 21.47
N PHE A 297 -20.44 -5.77 21.82
CA PHE A 297 -19.26 -5.77 20.96
C PHE A 297 -18.74 -7.19 20.73
N ARG A 298 -18.62 -7.98 21.79
CA ARG A 298 -18.32 -9.41 21.72
C ARG A 298 -19.31 -10.14 20.80
N SER A 299 -20.60 -9.86 20.99
CA SER A 299 -21.67 -10.43 20.16
C SER A 299 -21.58 -10.00 18.69
N ALA A 300 -21.22 -8.75 18.41
CA ALA A 300 -21.04 -8.21 17.06
C ALA A 300 -19.81 -8.82 16.34
N THR A 301 -18.76 -9.19 17.07
CA THR A 301 -17.64 -9.97 16.52
C THR A 301 -17.98 -11.43 16.26
N GLY A 302 -19.17 -11.89 16.70
CA GLY A 302 -19.62 -13.26 16.57
C GLY A 302 -19.01 -14.21 17.60
N GLU A 303 -18.41 -13.69 18.68
CA GLU A 303 -17.79 -14.52 19.73
C GLU A 303 -18.84 -14.98 20.75
N ALA A 304 -19.14 -16.28 20.74
CA ALA A 304 -19.96 -17.04 21.69
C ALA A 304 -21.33 -16.41 22.03
N TRP A 305 -21.85 -15.60 21.11
CA TRP A 305 -23.09 -14.83 21.34
C TRP A 305 -24.30 -15.72 21.58
N GLN A 306 -24.29 -16.94 21.04
CA GLN A 306 -25.35 -17.92 21.28
C GLN A 306 -25.35 -18.43 22.71
N ASP A 307 -24.19 -18.61 23.33
CA ASP A 307 -24.10 -19.10 24.72
C ASP A 307 -24.57 -17.99 25.67
N ILE A 308 -24.17 -16.75 25.39
CA ILE A 308 -24.66 -15.55 26.08
C ILE A 308 -26.19 -15.43 25.96
N MET A 309 -26.73 -15.66 24.76
CA MET A 309 -28.18 -15.65 24.53
C MET A 309 -28.91 -16.75 25.32
N LEU A 310 -28.33 -17.95 25.40
CA LEU A 310 -28.92 -19.06 26.16
C LEU A 310 -28.89 -18.80 27.67
N ASP A 311 -27.81 -18.21 28.18
CA ASP A 311 -27.67 -17.88 29.61
C ASP A 311 -28.46 -16.62 30.01
N CYS A 312 -29.01 -15.89 29.03
CA CYS A 312 -30.00 -14.82 29.24
C CYS A 312 -31.45 -15.31 29.07
N SER A 313 -31.67 -16.54 28.59
CA SER A 313 -33.00 -17.09 28.35
C SER A 313 -33.68 -17.56 29.64
N ALA A 314 -35.01 -17.76 29.61
CA ALA A 314 -35.78 -18.17 30.79
C ALA A 314 -35.55 -19.66 31.14
N ARG A 315 -34.35 -20.00 31.60
CA ARG A 315 -33.96 -21.32 32.11
C ARG A 315 -33.94 -21.30 33.63
N GLU A 316 -34.29 -22.43 34.23
CA GLU A 316 -34.28 -22.61 35.69
C GLU A 316 -32.88 -22.45 36.30
N GLU A 317 -31.83 -22.66 35.50
CA GLU A 317 -30.43 -22.50 35.88
C GLU A 317 -30.02 -21.02 36.06
N VAL A 318 -30.77 -20.08 35.46
CA VAL A 318 -30.45 -18.64 35.47
C VAL A 318 -31.02 -18.00 36.74
N ARG A 319 -30.12 -17.75 37.70
CA ARG A 319 -30.46 -17.18 39.00
C ARG A 319 -30.45 -15.66 38.97
N CYS A 320 -31.23 -15.07 39.88
CA CYS A 320 -31.23 -13.63 40.14
C CYS A 320 -30.07 -13.25 41.06
N ASP A 321 -29.53 -12.05 40.84
CA ASP A 321 -28.53 -11.48 41.74
C ASP A 321 -29.11 -11.26 43.14
N GLU A 322 -28.31 -11.52 44.17
CA GLU A 322 -28.75 -11.46 45.57
C GLU A 322 -29.12 -10.06 46.05
N GLU A 323 -28.58 -9.03 45.39
CA GLU A 323 -28.85 -7.61 45.65
C GLU A 323 -30.06 -7.08 44.87
N SER A 324 -30.70 -7.91 44.04
CA SER A 324 -31.88 -7.49 43.27
C SER A 324 -33.14 -7.46 44.13
N ASP A 325 -34.10 -6.60 43.76
CA ASP A 325 -35.38 -6.41 44.47
C ASP A 325 -36.21 -7.72 44.58
N GLU A 326 -35.92 -8.70 43.72
CA GLU A 326 -36.56 -10.01 43.67
C GLU A 326 -35.52 -11.09 43.95
N LYS A 327 -35.16 -11.28 45.23
CA LYS A 327 -34.10 -12.22 45.65
C LYS A 327 -34.44 -13.70 45.38
N ASN A 328 -35.71 -14.05 45.20
CA ASN A 328 -36.20 -15.41 44.88
C ASN A 328 -37.54 -15.35 44.14
N PRO A 329 -37.57 -14.98 42.85
CA PRO A 329 -38.79 -15.05 42.08
C PRO A 329 -39.11 -16.52 41.77
N THR A 330 -40.41 -16.85 41.72
CA THR A 330 -40.89 -18.20 41.34
C THR A 330 -40.57 -18.57 39.89
N GLU A 331 -40.25 -17.56 39.08
CA GLU A 331 -39.78 -17.67 37.69
C GLU A 331 -38.39 -17.00 37.66
N GLY A 332 -37.33 -17.70 37.24
CA GLY A 332 -35.95 -17.18 37.29
C GLY A 332 -35.76 -15.84 36.55
N CYS A 333 -34.59 -15.20 36.72
CA CYS A 333 -34.33 -13.87 36.16
C CYS A 333 -34.10 -13.83 34.64
N GLY A 334 -34.01 -14.98 33.98
CA GLY A 334 -33.86 -15.06 32.54
C GLY A 334 -35.15 -14.72 31.79
N SER A 335 -35.03 -14.17 30.57
CA SER A 335 -36.19 -13.82 29.74
C SER A 335 -36.09 -14.45 28.35
N ASN A 336 -37.19 -15.05 27.87
CA ASN A 336 -37.29 -15.52 26.49
C ASN A 336 -37.20 -14.38 25.45
N PHE A 337 -37.23 -13.12 25.88
CA PHE A 337 -36.88 -11.98 25.04
C PHE A 337 -35.41 -11.99 24.59
N ALA A 338 -34.54 -12.80 25.20
CA ALA A 338 -33.15 -12.99 24.77
C ALA A 338 -33.04 -13.45 23.31
N PHE A 339 -33.89 -14.38 22.85
CA PHE A 339 -33.84 -14.88 21.48
C PHE A 339 -34.07 -13.78 20.44
N PRO A 340 -35.21 -13.04 20.44
CA PRO A 340 -35.40 -11.95 19.50
C PRO A 340 -34.38 -10.82 19.69
N TYR A 341 -33.94 -10.52 20.93
CA TYR A 341 -32.95 -9.48 21.20
C TYR A 341 -31.60 -9.77 20.51
N PHE A 342 -30.98 -10.92 20.78
CA PHE A 342 -29.66 -11.24 20.22
C PHE A 342 -29.70 -11.53 18.71
N ILE A 343 -30.74 -12.22 18.23
CA ILE A 343 -30.88 -12.51 16.79
C ILE A 343 -31.09 -11.22 16.00
N SER A 344 -31.97 -10.32 16.46
CA SER A 344 -32.20 -9.05 15.76
C SER A 344 -30.97 -8.13 15.83
N PHE A 345 -30.30 -8.06 16.98
CA PHE A 345 -29.03 -7.34 17.12
C PHE A 345 -27.99 -7.84 16.11
N TYR A 346 -27.77 -9.15 16.05
CA TYR A 346 -26.77 -9.75 15.18
C TYR A 346 -27.06 -9.49 13.69
N VAL A 347 -28.32 -9.64 13.26
CA VAL A 347 -28.75 -9.34 11.89
C VAL A 347 -28.52 -7.87 11.54
N LEU A 348 -29.01 -6.96 12.39
CA LEU A 348 -28.93 -5.52 12.15
C LEU A 348 -27.47 -5.03 12.19
N CYS A 349 -26.69 -5.51 13.16
CA CYS A 349 -25.29 -5.16 13.29
C CYS A 349 -24.47 -5.66 12.09
N SER A 350 -24.64 -6.92 11.70
CA SER A 350 -23.97 -7.48 10.51
C SER A 350 -24.33 -6.72 9.24
N PHE A 351 -25.60 -6.36 9.07
CA PHE A 351 -26.06 -5.56 7.93
C PHE A 351 -25.42 -4.17 7.91
N LEU A 352 -25.39 -3.45 9.04
CA LEU A 352 -24.76 -2.13 9.13
C LEU A 352 -23.25 -2.18 8.93
N ILE A 353 -22.56 -3.18 9.49
CA ILE A 353 -21.11 -3.37 9.33
C ILE A 353 -20.78 -3.65 7.86
N ILE A 354 -21.54 -4.52 7.19
CA ILE A 354 -21.38 -4.78 5.76
C ILE A 354 -21.58 -3.49 4.96
N ASN A 355 -22.64 -2.73 5.22
CA ASN A 355 -22.89 -1.47 4.52
C ASN A 355 -21.76 -0.45 4.74
N LEU A 356 -21.17 -0.40 5.93
CA LEU A 356 -20.00 0.43 6.21
C LEU A 356 -18.78 -0.02 5.40
N PHE A 357 -18.47 -1.33 5.37
CA PHE A 357 -17.35 -1.85 4.58
C PHE A 357 -17.53 -1.58 3.09
N VAL A 358 -18.73 -1.80 2.56
CA VAL A 358 -19.04 -1.53 1.16
C VAL A 358 -18.87 -0.04 0.87
N ALA A 359 -19.43 0.85 1.68
CA ALA A 359 -19.26 2.30 1.50
C ALA A 359 -17.78 2.73 1.54
N VAL A 360 -17.00 2.21 2.49
CA VAL A 360 -15.55 2.50 2.58
C VAL A 360 -14.79 1.98 1.35
N ILE A 361 -15.11 0.77 0.87
CA ILE A 361 -14.50 0.21 -0.34
C ILE A 361 -14.88 1.05 -1.56
N MET A 362 -16.14 1.47 -1.67
CA MET A 362 -16.66 2.32 -2.74
C MET A 362 -15.92 3.65 -2.81
N ASP A 363 -15.76 4.35 -1.68
CA ASP A 363 -15.02 5.62 -1.60
C ASP A 363 -13.54 5.46 -1.95
N ASN A 364 -12.94 4.30 -1.65
CA ASN A 364 -11.54 4.02 -1.95
C ASN A 364 -11.33 3.25 -3.27
N PHE A 365 -12.39 2.92 -4.01
CA PHE A 365 -12.32 1.98 -5.13
C PHE A 365 -11.38 2.51 -6.23
N ASP A 366 -11.46 3.81 -6.50
CA ASP A 366 -10.59 4.48 -7.47
C ASP A 366 -9.12 4.39 -7.10
N TYR A 367 -8.79 4.40 -5.81
CA TYR A 367 -7.42 4.24 -5.34
C TYR A 367 -6.97 2.78 -5.47
N LEU A 368 -7.85 1.82 -5.12
CA LEU A 368 -7.55 0.38 -5.13
C LEU A 368 -7.39 -0.20 -6.53
N THR A 369 -8.16 0.29 -7.50
CA THR A 369 -8.15 -0.19 -8.90
C THR A 369 -7.28 0.64 -9.82
N ARG A 370 -6.53 1.62 -9.29
CA ARG A 370 -5.73 2.50 -10.13
C ARG A 370 -4.53 1.79 -10.74
N ASP A 371 -4.41 1.87 -12.05
CA ASP A 371 -3.19 1.52 -12.76
C ASP A 371 -2.09 2.55 -12.48
N TRP A 372 -1.06 2.15 -11.72
CA TRP A 372 0.10 2.98 -11.41
C TRP A 372 0.94 3.37 -12.64
N SER A 373 0.73 2.69 -13.77
CA SER A 373 1.35 3.04 -15.05
C SER A 373 0.69 4.24 -15.72
N ILE A 374 -0.56 4.55 -15.38
CA ILE A 374 -1.32 5.67 -15.93
C ILE A 374 -1.10 6.92 -15.06
N LEU A 375 -1.08 8.09 -15.70
CA LEU A 375 -0.94 9.34 -14.98
C LEU A 375 -2.12 9.56 -14.02
N GLY A 376 -1.82 9.92 -12.77
CA GLY A 376 -2.81 10.18 -11.73
C GLY A 376 -2.29 11.17 -10.69
N PRO A 377 -3.11 11.58 -9.71
CA PRO A 377 -2.80 12.65 -8.77
C PRO A 377 -1.49 12.47 -7.98
N HIS A 378 -1.14 11.23 -7.63
CA HIS A 378 0.10 10.91 -6.91
C HIS A 378 1.39 11.33 -7.65
N HIS A 379 1.41 11.24 -8.98
CA HIS A 379 2.53 11.73 -9.78
C HIS A 379 2.63 13.26 -9.73
N LEU A 380 1.51 13.95 -9.50
CA LEU A 380 1.46 15.40 -9.39
C LEU A 380 2.02 15.87 -8.04
N ASP A 381 1.88 15.08 -6.96
CA ASP A 381 2.55 15.35 -5.68
C ASP A 381 4.08 15.36 -5.82
N GLU A 382 4.63 14.45 -6.64
CA GLU A 382 6.06 14.43 -6.97
C GLU A 382 6.49 15.74 -7.65
N PHE A 383 5.68 16.26 -8.58
CA PHE A 383 5.91 17.55 -9.23
C PHE A 383 5.91 18.70 -8.22
N VAL A 384 4.92 18.77 -7.31
CA VAL A 384 4.85 19.83 -6.28
C VAL A 384 6.08 19.78 -5.37
N ARG A 385 6.51 18.57 -4.98
CA ARG A 385 7.71 18.37 -4.17
C ARG A 385 8.97 18.86 -4.88
N LEU A 386 9.17 18.46 -6.14
CA LEU A 386 10.34 18.85 -6.92
C LEU A 386 10.33 20.34 -7.27
N TRP A 387 9.15 20.95 -7.44
CA TRP A 387 9.02 22.39 -7.62
C TRP A 387 9.59 23.17 -6.42
N SER A 388 9.37 22.70 -5.20
CA SER A 388 9.89 23.34 -3.98
C SER A 388 11.43 23.36 -3.89
N GLU A 389 12.14 22.55 -4.69
CA GLU A 389 13.61 22.64 -4.80
C GLU A 389 14.07 23.88 -5.56
N TYR A 390 13.26 24.36 -6.51
CA TYR A 390 13.57 25.52 -7.35
C TYR A 390 12.91 26.81 -6.82
N ASP A 391 11.81 26.69 -6.08
CA ASP A 391 11.09 27.80 -5.44
C ASP A 391 10.90 27.55 -3.93
N PRO A 392 11.96 27.71 -3.11
CA PRO A 392 11.91 27.41 -1.67
C PRO A 392 10.96 28.35 -0.91
N ASP A 393 10.80 29.59 -1.38
CA ASP A 393 9.93 30.60 -0.76
C ASP A 393 8.44 30.43 -1.13
N ALA A 394 8.10 29.47 -2.01
CA ALA A 394 6.76 29.29 -2.55
C ALA A 394 6.17 30.56 -3.20
N LYS A 395 7.01 31.31 -3.96
CA LYS A 395 6.58 32.50 -4.73
C LYS A 395 5.59 32.15 -5.85
N GLY A 396 5.53 30.88 -6.24
CA GLY A 396 4.65 30.37 -7.29
C GLY A 396 5.16 30.64 -8.70
N ARG A 397 6.45 30.97 -8.86
CA ARG A 397 7.07 31.25 -10.18
C ARG A 397 8.53 30.81 -10.24
N ILE A 398 8.93 30.24 -11.37
CA ILE A 398 10.33 29.85 -11.67
C ILE A 398 10.73 30.32 -13.07
N LYS A 399 12.03 30.33 -13.39
CA LYS A 399 12.51 30.68 -14.73
C LYS A 399 12.20 29.53 -15.71
N HIS A 400 11.90 29.86 -16.97
CA HIS A 400 11.57 28.87 -18.01
C HIS A 400 12.70 27.85 -18.30
N LEU A 401 13.95 28.19 -17.98
CA LEU A 401 15.11 27.29 -18.10
C LEU A 401 15.07 26.17 -17.04
N ASP A 402 14.67 26.52 -15.82
CA ASP A 402 14.61 25.59 -14.68
C ASP A 402 13.52 24.54 -14.90
N VAL A 403 12.43 24.89 -15.60
CA VAL A 403 11.35 23.97 -15.99
C VAL A 403 11.87 22.78 -16.78
N VAL A 404 12.81 22.99 -17.72
CA VAL A 404 13.40 21.89 -18.52
C VAL A 404 14.14 20.92 -17.60
N THR A 405 14.88 21.45 -16.63
CA THR A 405 15.64 20.64 -15.67
C THR A 405 14.72 19.90 -14.70
N LEU A 406 13.64 20.54 -14.26
CA LEU A 406 12.61 19.97 -13.40
C LEU A 406 11.90 18.79 -14.08
N LEU A 407 11.44 18.95 -15.33
CA LEU A 407 10.79 17.87 -16.07
C LEU A 407 11.70 16.68 -16.37
N ARG A 408 13.03 16.87 -16.39
CA ARG A 408 14.02 15.78 -16.52
C ARG A 408 14.28 15.06 -15.19
N LYS A 409 14.04 15.71 -14.05
CA LYS A 409 14.11 15.06 -12.73
C LYS A 409 12.92 14.15 -12.48
N ILE A 410 11.74 14.52 -12.95
CA ILE A 410 10.50 13.77 -12.77
C ILE A 410 10.51 12.48 -13.62
N SER A 411 10.10 11.37 -13.02
CA SER A 411 9.91 10.08 -13.72
C SER A 411 8.76 10.10 -14.74
N PRO A 412 8.83 9.31 -15.83
CA PRO A 412 7.63 8.96 -16.60
C PRO A 412 6.58 8.32 -15.67
N PRO A 413 5.27 8.56 -15.85
CA PRO A 413 4.58 9.09 -17.04
C PRO A 413 4.43 10.62 -17.13
N LEU A 414 4.74 11.37 -16.06
CA LEU A 414 4.58 12.83 -16.02
C LEU A 414 5.79 13.58 -16.61
N GLY A 415 7.00 13.13 -16.24
CA GLY A 415 8.26 13.70 -16.67
C GLY A 415 8.94 12.90 -17.77
N PHE A 416 10.20 13.25 -18.07
CA PHE A 416 10.98 12.55 -19.09
C PHE A 416 12.01 11.57 -18.53
N GLY A 417 12.32 11.65 -17.24
CA GLY A 417 13.45 10.97 -16.63
C GLY A 417 14.84 11.49 -17.08
N LYS A 418 15.88 11.01 -16.41
CA LYS A 418 17.26 11.50 -16.57
C LYS A 418 17.85 11.28 -17.97
N LEU A 419 17.41 10.23 -18.66
CA LEU A 419 17.91 9.80 -19.98
C LEU A 419 17.36 10.61 -21.16
N CYS A 420 16.39 11.50 -20.95
CA CYS A 420 15.76 12.20 -22.06
C CYS A 420 16.67 13.22 -22.75
N PRO A 421 16.80 13.18 -24.10
CA PRO A 421 17.51 14.19 -24.86
C PRO A 421 16.84 15.57 -24.74
N HIS A 422 17.66 16.62 -24.58
CA HIS A 422 17.19 18.01 -24.45
C HIS A 422 16.20 18.43 -25.55
N ARG A 423 16.41 17.96 -26.80
CA ARG A 423 15.53 18.28 -27.93
C ARG A 423 14.11 17.73 -27.77
N VAL A 424 13.95 16.53 -27.20
CA VAL A 424 12.64 15.91 -26.98
C VAL A 424 11.89 16.67 -25.90
N ALA A 425 12.58 17.05 -24.82
CA ALA A 425 12.04 17.90 -23.77
C ALA A 425 11.57 19.26 -24.31
N CYS A 426 12.39 19.93 -25.11
CA CYS A 426 12.01 21.19 -25.77
C CYS A 426 10.81 21.02 -26.70
N LYS A 427 10.76 19.95 -27.51
CA LYS A 427 9.62 19.68 -28.40
C LYS A 427 8.31 19.52 -27.60
N ARG A 428 8.37 18.85 -26.44
CA ARG A 428 7.21 18.71 -25.55
C ARG A 428 6.81 20.03 -24.91
N LEU A 429 7.76 20.87 -24.49
CA LEU A 429 7.47 22.21 -23.98
C LEU A 429 6.78 23.09 -25.03
N VAL A 430 7.12 22.92 -26.32
CA VAL A 430 6.39 23.57 -27.42
C VAL A 430 4.92 23.16 -27.44
N SER A 431 4.61 21.87 -27.25
CA SER A 431 3.21 21.40 -27.20
C SER A 431 2.43 21.82 -25.94
N MET A 432 3.10 22.25 -24.87
CA MET A 432 2.43 22.66 -23.63
C MET A 432 1.82 24.08 -23.69
N ASN A 433 2.27 24.92 -24.63
CA ASN A 433 1.78 26.28 -24.90
C ASN A 433 1.41 27.12 -23.65
N MET A 434 2.26 27.10 -22.61
CA MET A 434 2.05 27.85 -21.37
C MET A 434 2.44 29.34 -21.53
N PRO A 435 1.77 30.28 -20.83
CA PRO A 435 2.10 31.70 -20.89
C PRO A 435 3.47 32.00 -20.25
N LEU A 436 4.20 32.94 -20.83
CA LEU A 436 5.49 33.42 -20.31
C LEU A 436 5.35 34.88 -19.86
N ASN A 437 5.77 35.18 -18.63
CA ASN A 437 5.80 36.57 -18.15
C ASN A 437 6.96 37.34 -18.80
N SER A 438 6.89 38.68 -18.79
CA SER A 438 7.94 39.59 -19.28
C SER A 438 9.35 39.27 -18.76
N ASP A 439 9.43 38.82 -17.51
CA ASP A 439 10.70 38.53 -16.82
C ASP A 439 11.29 37.16 -17.19
N GLY A 440 10.67 36.42 -18.12
CA GLY A 440 11.06 35.08 -18.52
C GLY A 440 10.71 33.99 -17.50
N THR A 441 9.81 34.30 -16.56
CA THR A 441 9.30 33.38 -15.53
C THR A 441 7.96 32.76 -15.92
N VAL A 442 7.70 31.56 -15.41
CA VAL A 442 6.43 30.83 -15.55
C VAL A 442 5.78 30.59 -14.20
N LEU A 443 4.45 30.51 -14.18
CA LEU A 443 3.65 30.29 -12.96
C LEU A 443 3.50 28.79 -12.64
N PHE A 444 3.42 28.46 -11.35
CA PHE A 444 3.23 27.09 -10.85
C PHE A 444 1.93 26.45 -11.37
N ASN A 445 0.78 27.12 -11.20
CA ASN A 445 -0.51 26.56 -11.63
C ASN A 445 -0.59 26.38 -13.15
N ALA A 446 -0.06 27.35 -13.92
CA ALA A 446 -0.04 27.30 -15.38
C ALA A 446 0.85 26.15 -15.89
N THR A 447 2.03 25.96 -15.29
CA THR A 447 2.94 24.87 -15.66
C THR A 447 2.36 23.50 -15.31
N LEU A 448 1.87 23.31 -14.08
CA LEU A 448 1.29 22.05 -13.64
C LEU A 448 0.10 21.64 -14.53
N PHE A 449 -0.81 22.58 -14.79
CA PHE A 449 -1.96 22.31 -15.66
C PHE A 449 -1.55 22.01 -17.10
N ALA A 450 -0.60 22.76 -17.66
CA ALA A 450 -0.12 22.50 -19.02
C ALA A 450 0.52 21.12 -19.14
N VAL A 451 1.27 20.67 -18.13
CA VAL A 451 1.86 19.32 -18.09
C VAL A 451 0.76 18.24 -18.04
N VAL A 452 -0.27 18.43 -17.20
CA VAL A 452 -1.43 17.52 -17.11
C VAL A 452 -2.19 17.46 -18.43
N ARG A 453 -2.55 18.62 -18.99
CA ARG A 453 -3.29 18.75 -20.26
C ARG A 453 -2.57 18.02 -21.40
N THR A 454 -1.26 18.22 -21.53
CA THR A 454 -0.46 17.62 -22.60
C THR A 454 -0.28 16.11 -22.41
N SER A 455 -0.25 15.64 -21.17
CA SER A 455 -0.03 14.22 -20.84
C SER A 455 -1.29 13.38 -21.00
N LEU A 456 -2.45 13.94 -20.66
CA LEU A 456 -3.76 13.32 -20.84
C LEU A 456 -4.43 13.67 -22.17
N LYS A 457 -3.77 14.47 -23.04
CA LYS A 457 -4.29 14.96 -24.32
C LYS A 457 -5.69 15.60 -24.21
N ILE A 458 -5.89 16.39 -23.16
CA ILE A 458 -7.20 17.00 -22.87
C ILE A 458 -7.42 18.16 -23.84
N LYS A 459 -8.39 18.01 -24.75
CA LYS A 459 -8.80 19.06 -25.71
C LYS A 459 -7.58 19.74 -26.34
N THR A 460 -6.70 18.93 -26.94
CA THR A 460 -5.47 19.38 -27.63
C THR A 460 -5.58 19.28 -29.15
N GLU A 461 -6.70 18.79 -29.67
CA GLU A 461 -6.93 18.58 -31.11
C GLU A 461 -7.64 19.79 -31.73
N GLY A 462 -7.25 20.16 -32.95
CA GLY A 462 -7.83 21.30 -33.66
C GLY A 462 -7.18 22.64 -33.33
N ASN A 463 -7.98 23.70 -33.42
CA ASN A 463 -7.55 25.06 -33.09
C ASN A 463 -7.44 25.20 -31.55
N ILE A 464 -6.28 25.64 -31.08
CA ILE A 464 -5.99 25.77 -29.64
C ILE A 464 -6.96 26.76 -28.97
N ASP A 465 -7.35 27.81 -29.70
CA ASP A 465 -8.23 28.85 -29.17
C ASP A 465 -9.66 28.33 -28.95
N ASP A 466 -10.21 27.57 -29.90
CA ASP A 466 -11.53 26.95 -29.77
C ASP A 466 -11.54 25.90 -28.64
N ALA A 467 -10.47 25.10 -28.55
CA ALA A 467 -10.30 24.13 -27.49
C ALA A 467 -10.16 24.78 -26.10
N ASN A 468 -9.56 25.97 -26.02
CA ASN A 468 -9.48 26.75 -24.78
C ASN A 468 -10.85 27.28 -24.35
N ILE A 469 -11.69 27.74 -25.29
CA ILE A 469 -13.06 28.20 -24.99
C ILE A 469 -13.90 27.05 -24.44
N GLU A 470 -13.88 25.90 -25.10
CA GLU A 470 -14.63 24.71 -24.67
C GLU A 470 -14.16 24.24 -23.29
N LEU A 471 -12.84 24.13 -23.08
CA LEU A 471 -12.27 23.71 -21.80
C LEU A 471 -12.62 24.68 -20.67
N ARG A 472 -12.63 26.00 -20.93
CA ARG A 472 -13.10 27.00 -19.96
C ARG A 472 -14.56 26.81 -19.59
N HIS A 473 -15.41 26.50 -20.56
CA HIS A 473 -16.82 26.27 -20.32
C HIS A 473 -17.02 25.05 -19.42
N ILE A 474 -16.34 23.94 -19.73
CA ILE A 474 -16.37 22.71 -18.93
C ILE A 474 -15.84 22.97 -17.50
N ILE A 475 -14.71 23.67 -17.37
CA ILE A 475 -14.15 23.99 -16.04
C ILE A 475 -15.11 24.85 -15.22
N LYS A 476 -15.78 25.84 -15.82
CA LYS A 476 -16.77 26.68 -15.13
C LYS A 476 -18.04 25.92 -14.76
N GLN A 477 -18.45 24.93 -15.55
CA GLN A 477 -19.58 24.06 -15.23
C GLN A 477 -19.28 23.17 -14.01
N ILE A 478 -18.11 22.54 -13.98
CA ILE A 478 -17.71 21.60 -12.92
C ILE A 478 -17.25 22.35 -11.66
N TRP A 479 -16.30 23.29 -11.79
CA TRP A 479 -15.72 24.03 -10.66
C TRP A 479 -16.20 25.49 -10.64
N LYS A 480 -17.48 25.69 -10.29
CA LYS A 480 -18.16 27.01 -10.26
C LYS A 480 -17.46 28.08 -9.40
N ARG A 481 -16.66 27.69 -8.40
CA ARG A 481 -15.93 28.60 -7.49
C ARG A 481 -14.53 28.98 -7.97
N THR A 482 -14.10 28.53 -9.15
CA THR A 482 -12.77 28.84 -9.68
C THR A 482 -12.66 30.32 -10.01
N SER A 483 -11.64 31.00 -9.48
CA SER A 483 -11.45 32.42 -9.76
C SER A 483 -11.14 32.65 -11.25
N ASN A 484 -11.76 33.66 -11.86
CA ASN A 484 -11.49 34.01 -13.26
C ASN A 484 -10.00 34.34 -13.47
N LYS A 485 -9.34 34.99 -12.51
CA LYS A 485 -7.89 35.28 -12.58
C LYS A 485 -7.03 34.01 -12.70
N LEU A 486 -7.34 32.97 -11.91
CA LEU A 486 -6.63 31.68 -12.01
C LEU A 486 -6.94 30.99 -13.34
N LEU A 487 -8.20 31.04 -13.77
CA LEU A 487 -8.60 30.48 -15.05
C LEU A 487 -7.89 31.20 -16.20
N ASP A 488 -7.67 32.51 -16.11
CA ASP A 488 -6.96 33.28 -17.14
C ASP A 488 -5.46 32.95 -17.19
N GLN A 489 -4.85 32.64 -16.04
CA GLN A 489 -3.45 32.19 -15.98
C GLN A 489 -3.24 30.79 -16.57
N VAL A 490 -4.22 29.90 -16.41
CA VAL A 490 -4.10 28.48 -16.77
C VAL A 490 -4.63 28.21 -18.19
N VAL A 491 -5.77 28.84 -18.46
CA VAL A 491 -6.68 28.88 -19.61
C VAL A 491 -6.65 30.03 -20.61
N PRO A 492 -5.59 30.77 -20.97
CA PRO A 492 -5.69 32.14 -21.52
C PRO A 492 -6.80 32.34 -22.58
N PRO A 493 -7.58 33.45 -22.52
CA PRO A 493 -8.71 33.67 -23.42
C PRO A 493 -8.22 33.93 -24.86
N PRO A 494 -9.04 33.62 -25.88
CA PRO A 494 -8.66 33.86 -27.27
C PRO A 494 -8.50 35.37 -27.55
N GLY A 495 -7.43 35.75 -28.27
CA GLY A 495 -7.32 37.10 -28.87
C GLY A 495 -6.25 38.05 -28.32
N ILE A 496 -5.32 37.61 -27.46
CA ILE A 496 -4.13 38.42 -27.12
C ILE A 496 -2.97 38.00 -28.04
N GLU A 497 -2.90 38.57 -29.24
CA GLU A 497 -1.92 38.19 -30.28
C GLU A 497 -0.45 38.36 -29.84
N ASP A 498 -0.20 39.29 -28.92
CA ASP A 498 1.14 39.67 -28.44
C ASP A 498 1.67 38.82 -27.26
N GLU A 499 0.91 37.83 -26.76
CA GLU A 499 1.42 36.98 -25.69
C GLU A 499 2.50 36.02 -26.20
N VAL A 500 3.72 36.21 -25.69
CA VAL A 500 4.83 35.28 -25.86
C VAL A 500 4.54 34.05 -24.99
N THR A 501 4.35 32.90 -25.63
CA THR A 501 4.25 31.63 -24.91
C THR A 501 5.61 30.95 -24.86
N VAL A 502 5.81 30.09 -23.86
CA VAL A 502 7.00 29.23 -23.78
C VAL A 502 7.14 28.39 -25.05
N GLY A 503 6.01 28.01 -25.65
CA GLY A 503 6.00 27.27 -26.90
C GLY A 503 6.53 28.09 -28.08
N LYS A 504 6.09 29.35 -28.24
CA LYS A 504 6.65 30.27 -29.26
C LYS A 504 8.17 30.47 -29.05
N PHE A 505 8.62 30.65 -27.81
CA PHE A 505 10.04 30.83 -27.48
C PHE A 505 10.90 29.59 -27.80
N TYR A 506 10.48 28.39 -27.38
CA TYR A 506 11.25 27.18 -27.70
C TYR A 506 11.11 26.76 -29.17
N ALA A 507 10.00 27.09 -29.84
CA ALA A 507 9.85 26.88 -31.28
C ALA A 507 10.84 27.74 -32.07
N THR A 508 10.95 29.03 -31.76
CA THR A 508 11.94 29.92 -32.40
C THR A 508 13.37 29.46 -32.11
N TYR A 509 13.67 29.06 -30.87
CA TYR A 509 14.97 28.47 -30.51
C TYR A 509 15.28 27.21 -31.34
N LEU A 510 14.33 26.29 -31.49
CA LEU A 510 14.51 25.07 -32.28
C LEU A 510 14.69 25.36 -33.78
N ILE A 511 13.96 26.34 -34.32
CA ILE A 511 14.11 26.80 -35.71
C ILE A 511 15.50 27.42 -35.91
N GLN A 512 15.94 28.27 -34.99
CA GLN A 512 17.27 28.88 -35.04
C GLN A 512 18.39 27.82 -34.95
N ASP A 513 18.29 26.85 -34.03
CA ASP A 513 19.25 25.75 -33.91
C ASP A 513 19.27 24.91 -35.21
N TYR A 514 18.12 24.61 -35.78
CA TYR A 514 18.02 23.90 -37.05
C TYR A 514 18.72 24.69 -38.19
N PHE A 515 18.45 25.99 -38.30
CA PHE A 515 19.08 26.86 -39.29
C PHE A 515 20.60 26.96 -39.10
N ARG A 516 21.08 27.10 -37.85
CA ARG A 516 22.52 27.10 -37.53
C ARG A 516 23.18 25.79 -37.96
N ARG A 517 22.56 24.64 -37.68
CA ARG A 517 23.06 23.32 -38.10
C ARG A 517 23.00 23.13 -39.62
N PHE A 518 21.97 23.64 -40.29
CA PHE A 518 21.88 23.64 -41.74
C PHE A 518 22.99 24.48 -42.37
N LYS A 519 23.21 25.71 -41.88
CA LYS A 519 24.30 26.58 -42.32
C LYS A 519 25.67 25.92 -42.12
N LYS A 520 25.87 25.26 -40.96
CA LYS A 520 27.10 24.52 -40.64
C LYS A 520 27.33 23.33 -41.59
N ARG A 521 26.27 22.58 -41.94
CA ARG A 521 26.34 21.52 -42.96
C ARG A 521 26.71 22.08 -44.33
N LYS A 522 26.04 23.16 -44.76
CA LYS A 522 26.31 23.82 -46.05
C LYS A 522 27.73 24.39 -46.14
N THR A 523 28.33 24.84 -45.03
CA THR A 523 29.74 25.26 -45.00
C THR A 523 30.72 24.08 -45.03
N VAL A 524 30.36 22.94 -44.44
CA VAL A 524 31.17 21.71 -44.53
C VAL A 524 31.11 21.12 -45.94
N ASP A 525 29.93 21.08 -46.56
CA ASP A 525 29.76 20.66 -47.96
C ASP A 525 30.49 21.59 -48.94
N ARG A 526 30.65 22.88 -48.59
CA ARG A 526 31.40 23.85 -49.39
C ARG A 526 32.92 23.76 -49.21
N ASN A 527 33.39 23.25 -48.07
CA ASN A 527 34.81 23.03 -47.77
C ASN A 527 35.29 21.60 -48.15
N SER A 528 34.36 20.69 -48.49
CA SER A 528 34.65 19.44 -49.19
C SER A 528 34.82 19.76 -50.68
N GLU A 529 36.07 19.78 -51.17
CA GLU A 529 36.34 19.92 -52.60
C GLU A 529 35.61 18.87 -53.48
N PRO A 530 35.39 19.15 -54.78
CA PRO A 530 34.49 18.41 -55.66
C PRO A 530 35.13 17.15 -56.29
N SER A 531 35.83 16.32 -55.54
CA SER A 531 36.45 15.09 -56.09
C SER A 531 35.48 13.91 -56.19
N SER A 532 34.31 13.96 -55.51
CA SER A 532 33.34 12.86 -55.46
C SER A 532 32.16 13.00 -56.44
N HIS A 533 32.00 14.16 -57.08
CA HIS A 533 30.84 14.46 -57.92
C HIS A 533 30.92 13.78 -59.30
N MET A 534 32.13 13.49 -59.81
CA MET A 534 32.35 12.80 -61.08
C MET A 534 31.98 11.30 -60.99
N THR A 535 32.25 10.67 -59.83
CA THR A 535 32.00 9.24 -59.59
C THR A 535 30.51 8.93 -59.40
N LEU A 536 29.76 9.86 -58.78
CA LEU A 536 28.31 9.72 -58.59
C LEU A 536 27.51 10.00 -59.87
N LEU A 537 27.97 10.93 -60.73
CA LEU A 537 27.36 11.20 -62.04
C LEU A 537 27.55 10.03 -63.02
N ALA A 538 28.68 9.32 -62.94
CA ALA A 538 28.90 8.09 -63.70
C ALA A 538 27.99 6.94 -63.23
N GLY A 539 27.78 6.81 -61.90
CA GLY A 539 26.85 5.82 -61.32
C GLY A 539 25.38 6.10 -61.65
N LEU A 540 24.95 7.37 -61.64
CA LEU A 540 23.59 7.77 -61.98
C LEU A 540 23.25 7.54 -63.46
N ARG A 541 24.22 7.70 -64.37
CA ARG A 541 24.02 7.47 -65.82
C ARG A 541 23.82 5.98 -66.15
N ILE A 542 24.43 5.08 -65.35
CA ILE A 542 24.21 3.62 -65.44
C ILE A 542 22.84 3.23 -64.85
N LEU A 543 22.41 3.87 -63.77
CA LEU A 543 21.08 3.65 -63.16
C LEU A 543 19.93 4.20 -64.02
N HIS A 544 20.15 5.28 -64.77
CA HIS A 544 19.14 5.88 -65.65
C HIS A 544 18.90 5.07 -66.94
N LYS A 545 19.86 4.24 -67.37
CA LYS A 545 19.69 3.28 -68.47
C LYS A 545 18.87 2.04 -68.08
N ARG A 546 18.48 1.91 -66.81
CA ARG A 546 17.68 0.78 -66.29
C ARG A 546 16.36 1.29 -65.71
N GLY A 547 15.48 1.78 -66.60
CA GLY A 547 14.09 2.10 -66.27
C GLY A 547 13.25 0.86 -65.89
N PRO A 548 11.92 0.99 -65.92
CA PRO A 548 11.00 1.38 -64.84
C PRO A 548 10.66 0.24 -63.85
N LYS A 549 11.59 -0.68 -63.55
CA LYS A 549 11.33 -1.79 -62.60
C LYS A 549 11.72 -1.51 -61.14
N ILE A 550 12.40 -0.38 -60.86
CA ILE A 550 12.85 -0.01 -59.50
C ILE A 550 11.89 0.96 -58.79
N LYS A 551 11.08 1.74 -59.53
CA LYS A 551 10.14 2.72 -58.94
C LYS A 551 9.03 2.10 -58.06
N ARG A 552 8.80 0.78 -58.11
CA ARG A 552 7.84 0.08 -57.22
C ARG A 552 8.45 -0.55 -55.97
N LYS A 553 9.77 -0.57 -55.80
CA LYS A 553 10.42 -1.16 -54.60
C LYS A 553 11.01 -0.13 -53.62
N ILE A 554 10.95 1.18 -53.92
CA ILE A 554 11.50 2.26 -53.07
C ILE A 554 10.42 3.27 -52.67
N SER A 555 9.20 2.81 -52.36
CA SER A 555 8.18 3.64 -51.70
C SER A 555 7.85 3.14 -50.29
N GLY A 556 8.59 2.15 -49.78
CA GLY A 556 8.24 1.44 -48.53
C GLY A 556 9.09 1.75 -47.30
N THR A 557 10.22 2.44 -47.42
CA THR A 557 11.13 2.65 -46.27
C THR A 557 11.92 3.94 -46.44
N LEU A 558 11.38 5.04 -45.94
CA LEU A 558 12.11 6.29 -45.78
C LEU A 558 11.75 6.91 -44.43
N HIS A 559 12.07 6.18 -43.36
CA HIS A 559 12.18 6.78 -42.03
C HIS A 559 13.23 6.07 -41.15
N GLU A 560 14.45 5.83 -41.67
CA GLU A 560 15.53 5.30 -40.82
C GLU A 560 16.93 5.67 -41.34
N SER A 561 17.19 6.97 -41.49
CA SER A 561 18.55 7.48 -41.74
C SER A 561 18.70 8.93 -41.29
N ALA A 562 18.52 9.15 -39.99
CA ALA A 562 18.93 10.39 -39.32
C ALA A 562 19.53 10.13 -37.92
N SER A 563 20.10 8.95 -37.69
CA SER A 563 20.71 8.53 -36.43
C SER A 563 22.10 7.95 -36.64
N THR A 564 23.02 8.72 -37.21
CA THR A 564 24.46 8.49 -37.02
C THR A 564 25.15 9.82 -37.26
N ASN A 565 25.52 10.49 -36.16
CA ASN A 565 26.72 11.32 -35.99
C ASN A 565 26.60 12.13 -34.69
N ASN A 566 26.82 11.45 -33.57
CA ASN A 566 27.81 11.86 -32.57
C ASN A 566 28.10 10.68 -31.63
N PRO A 567 29.34 10.53 -31.17
CA PRO A 567 29.85 9.31 -30.57
C PRO A 567 29.32 9.14 -29.14
N GLU A 568 28.90 7.92 -28.81
CA GLU A 568 28.76 7.50 -27.42
C GLU A 568 30.14 7.42 -26.74
N PRO A 569 30.30 7.93 -25.51
CA PRO A 569 31.50 7.68 -24.73
C PRO A 569 31.45 6.25 -24.18
N SER A 570 32.20 5.34 -24.79
CA SER A 570 32.45 4.00 -24.25
C SER A 570 33.63 4.03 -23.28
N HIS A 571 33.36 4.42 -22.04
CA HIS A 571 34.22 4.05 -20.91
C HIS A 571 33.39 3.37 -19.81
N ARG A 572 33.32 2.04 -19.88
CA ARG A 572 33.45 1.20 -18.69
C ARG A 572 34.16 -0.09 -19.07
N ARG A 573 35.49 0.01 -19.12
CA ARG A 573 36.41 -1.11 -18.88
C ARG A 573 36.20 -1.53 -17.44
N ASN A 574 35.94 -2.83 -17.21
CA ASN A 574 36.23 -3.44 -15.92
C ASN A 574 37.75 -3.50 -15.77
N HIS A 575 38.28 -2.69 -14.86
CA HIS A 575 39.58 -2.93 -14.27
C HIS A 575 39.36 -3.80 -13.02
N ASN A 576 39.80 -5.06 -13.09
CA ASN A 576 40.32 -5.76 -11.92
C ASN A 576 41.80 -5.36 -11.82
N LEU A 577 42.24 -4.91 -10.65
CA LEU A 577 43.65 -4.68 -10.34
C LEU A 577 44.07 -5.66 -9.23
N PHE A 578 45.19 -6.35 -9.49
CA PHE A 578 45.97 -7.29 -8.66
C PHE A 578 45.68 -8.79 -8.77
N GLY A 579 46.67 -9.51 -9.36
CA GLY A 579 46.86 -10.95 -9.16
C GLY A 579 47.33 -11.74 -10.39
N ILE A 580 48.66 -11.82 -10.58
CA ILE A 580 49.46 -12.67 -11.50
C ILE A 580 49.06 -14.17 -11.27
N THR A 581 48.79 -15.04 -12.27
CA THR A 581 49.74 -15.92 -13.02
C THR A 581 49.05 -16.74 -14.15
N TRP A 582 49.86 -17.15 -15.13
CA TRP A 582 49.70 -17.91 -16.40
C TRP A 582 49.15 -19.37 -16.29
N PRO A 583 49.03 -20.21 -17.37
CA PRO A 583 48.56 -19.98 -18.76
C PRO A 583 47.63 -21.08 -19.37
N THR A 584 47.04 -20.74 -20.54
CA THR A 584 46.68 -21.53 -21.75
C THR A 584 46.27 -23.03 -21.74
N SER A 585 45.17 -23.31 -22.44
CA SER A 585 45.00 -24.24 -23.60
C SER A 585 43.50 -24.56 -23.73
N ALA A 586 42.85 -24.81 -24.87
CA ALA A 586 43.25 -25.17 -26.22
C ALA A 586 42.09 -24.85 -27.20
N ALA A 587 42.42 -24.77 -28.50
CA ALA A 587 41.73 -25.45 -29.62
C ALA A 587 40.22 -25.19 -29.87
N LEU A 588 39.69 -25.07 -31.09
CA LEU A 588 40.17 -24.96 -32.47
C LEU A 588 38.91 -24.81 -33.35
N LYS A 589 39.05 -24.12 -34.49
CA LYS A 589 38.34 -24.25 -35.79
C LYS A 589 36.79 -24.15 -35.83
N LYS A 590 36.16 -23.18 -36.50
CA LYS A 590 36.25 -22.67 -37.91
C LYS A 590 35.62 -23.64 -38.93
N ARG A 591 34.56 -23.16 -39.63
CA ARG A 591 34.22 -23.31 -41.07
C ARG A 591 32.71 -23.52 -41.32
N TYR A 592 32.06 -23.06 -42.38
CA TYR A 592 32.20 -22.01 -43.43
C TYR A 592 30.97 -22.25 -44.36
N PHE A 593 30.27 -21.19 -44.83
CA PHE A 593 29.63 -21.03 -46.16
C PHE A 593 28.52 -22.04 -46.62
N ALA A 594 27.56 -21.78 -47.51
CA ALA A 594 27.24 -20.71 -48.47
C ALA A 594 25.73 -20.74 -48.81
N ASN A 595 25.29 -19.66 -49.48
CA ASN A 595 23.98 -19.43 -50.11
C ASN A 595 23.61 -20.44 -51.21
N GLU A 596 22.30 -20.65 -51.43
CA GLU A 596 21.67 -20.45 -52.76
C GLU A 596 20.14 -20.36 -52.68
N SER A 597 19.56 -19.68 -53.67
CA SER A 597 18.18 -19.19 -53.80
C SER A 597 17.45 -19.84 -54.98
N VAL A 598 16.14 -20.18 -54.92
CA VAL A 598 15.16 -20.13 -56.05
C VAL A 598 13.68 -20.24 -55.55
N VAL A 599 12.91 -19.14 -55.71
CA VAL A 599 11.60 -18.86 -56.37
C VAL A 599 10.40 -19.87 -56.52
N ARG A 600 9.17 -19.37 -56.18
CA ARG A 600 7.74 -19.66 -56.64
C ARG A 600 7.07 -21.00 -56.24
N SER A 601 5.74 -21.19 -56.14
CA SER A 601 4.46 -20.43 -56.22
C SER A 601 3.28 -21.41 -55.96
N THR A 602 2.17 -20.92 -55.38
CA THR A 602 0.74 -21.34 -55.54
C THR A 602 0.18 -22.73 -55.06
N ARG A 603 -0.99 -22.64 -54.40
CA ARG A 603 -1.96 -23.62 -53.80
C ARG A 603 -2.62 -24.60 -54.83
N PRO A 604 -3.65 -25.44 -54.53
CA PRO A 604 -4.25 -26.03 -53.28
C PRO A 604 -4.50 -27.59 -53.35
N GLU A 605 -4.92 -28.27 -52.27
CA GLU A 605 -6.09 -29.20 -52.20
C GLU A 605 -6.12 -30.16 -50.98
N ASN A 606 -7.34 -30.25 -50.41
CA ASN A 606 -8.10 -31.38 -49.85
C ASN A 606 -7.58 -32.35 -48.76
N ARG A 607 -8.45 -32.47 -47.73
CA ARG A 607 -8.45 -33.39 -46.57
C ARG A 607 -8.92 -34.81 -46.96
N PRO A 608 -8.77 -35.81 -46.06
CA PRO A 608 -9.96 -36.24 -45.29
C PRO A 608 -9.71 -36.50 -43.78
N VAL A 609 -10.79 -36.86 -43.08
CA VAL A 609 -11.09 -36.65 -41.65
C VAL A 609 -11.23 -37.98 -40.86
N ARG A 610 -10.91 -37.95 -39.54
CA ARG A 610 -11.52 -38.65 -38.35
C ARG A 610 -10.54 -39.52 -37.50
N PRO A 611 -10.82 -39.78 -36.18
CA PRO A 611 -11.20 -38.88 -35.09
C PRO A 611 -10.39 -39.23 -33.77
N PRO A 612 -10.83 -38.99 -32.50
CA PRO A 612 -10.00 -38.35 -31.46
C PRO A 612 -9.41 -39.31 -30.39
N ARG A 613 -8.32 -38.90 -29.73
CA ARG A 613 -7.89 -39.49 -28.43
C ARG A 613 -7.37 -38.44 -27.43
N THR A 614 -8.16 -38.37 -26.37
CA THR A 614 -8.04 -37.92 -24.98
C THR A 614 -6.66 -38.01 -24.28
N TYR A 615 -6.35 -36.95 -23.52
CA TYR A 615 -5.43 -36.69 -22.38
C TYR A 615 -4.19 -37.56 -22.09
N ALA A 616 -3.01 -36.90 -21.97
CA ALA A 616 -1.95 -37.27 -21.02
C ALA A 616 -0.95 -36.13 -20.69
N THR A 617 -0.90 -35.79 -19.40
CA THR A 617 0.28 -35.45 -18.57
C THR A 617 1.07 -34.14 -18.77
N LEU A 618 0.73 -33.13 -17.96
CA LEU A 618 1.63 -32.05 -17.51
C LEU A 618 1.93 -32.25 -16.01
N ASN A 619 2.69 -33.30 -15.67
CA ASN A 619 2.99 -33.64 -14.26
C ASN A 619 4.48 -33.93 -14.00
N LYS A 620 5.37 -33.22 -14.71
CA LYS A 620 6.82 -33.39 -14.57
C LYS A 620 7.59 -32.15 -14.10
N GLY A 621 6.91 -31.02 -13.82
CA GLY A 621 7.55 -29.77 -13.38
C GLY A 621 7.46 -29.47 -11.88
N PHE A 622 6.60 -30.15 -11.12
CA PHE A 622 6.33 -29.80 -9.71
C PHE A 622 7.08 -30.65 -8.67
N ARG A 623 7.75 -31.75 -9.09
CA ARG A 623 8.51 -32.63 -8.18
C ARG A 623 9.93 -32.14 -7.89
N ASP A 624 10.51 -31.34 -8.77
CA ASP A 624 11.90 -30.90 -8.64
C ASP A 624 12.07 -29.63 -7.79
N VAL A 625 11.00 -28.86 -7.57
CA VAL A 625 11.01 -27.67 -6.70
C VAL A 625 10.96 -28.05 -5.21
N ASN A 626 10.24 -29.12 -4.84
CA ASN A 626 10.17 -29.60 -3.46
C ASN A 626 11.45 -30.32 -2.98
N LYS A 627 12.32 -30.77 -3.89
CA LYS A 627 13.59 -31.41 -3.53
C LYS A 627 14.70 -30.41 -3.20
N ALA A 628 14.63 -29.19 -3.75
CA ALA A 628 15.58 -28.11 -3.47
C ALA A 628 15.29 -27.40 -2.13
N ILE A 629 14.02 -27.34 -1.71
CA ILE A 629 13.61 -26.67 -0.46
C ILE A 629 13.93 -27.54 0.78
N LEU A 630 13.94 -28.87 0.64
CA LEU A 630 14.26 -29.80 1.74
C LEU A 630 15.76 -29.99 2.01
N TYR A 631 16.64 -29.56 1.11
CA TYR A 631 18.10 -29.62 1.30
C TYR A 631 18.70 -28.35 1.93
N GLY A 632 17.95 -27.24 2.01
CA GLY A 632 18.40 -25.98 2.62
C GLY A 632 18.25 -25.89 4.15
N PHE A 633 17.52 -26.81 4.77
CA PHE A 633 17.27 -26.81 6.22
C PHE A 633 18.10 -27.84 7.01
N ARG A 634 19.00 -28.59 6.34
CA ARG A 634 19.78 -29.69 6.95
C ARG A 634 21.28 -29.41 7.08
N THR A 635 21.68 -28.15 7.23
CA THR A 635 23.07 -27.75 7.49
C THR A 635 23.16 -26.64 8.55
N MET A 636 22.68 -26.91 9.77
CA MET A 636 23.11 -26.15 10.98
C MET A 636 22.83 -26.90 12.30
N HIS A 637 22.97 -28.22 12.30
CA HIS A 637 23.08 -29.00 13.53
C HIS A 637 23.86 -30.27 13.18
N ASP A 638 25.17 -30.26 13.45
CA ASP A 638 25.95 -31.42 13.91
C ASP A 638 27.46 -31.12 13.89
N HIS A 639 28.03 -30.99 15.10
CA HIS A 639 29.41 -31.29 15.55
C HIS A 639 29.52 -30.76 17.00
N ASN A 640 29.89 -31.49 18.06
CA ASN A 640 30.28 -32.88 18.29
C ASN A 640 30.21 -33.11 19.83
N PRO A 641 30.01 -34.34 20.35
CA PRO A 641 29.88 -34.64 21.78
C PRO A 641 31.18 -35.21 22.39
N LEU A 642 31.47 -34.93 23.67
CA LEU A 642 32.43 -35.73 24.48
C LEU A 642 32.06 -35.79 25.98
N LYS A 643 31.69 -37.01 26.40
CA LYS A 643 31.99 -37.74 27.67
C LYS A 643 31.68 -37.10 29.05
N GLY A 644 30.58 -37.55 29.64
CA GLY A 644 30.54 -38.59 30.68
C GLY A 644 31.06 -38.29 32.09
N LYS A 645 30.15 -38.26 33.07
CA LYS A 645 30.30 -38.99 34.34
C LYS A 645 28.94 -39.14 35.05
N ASP A 646 28.64 -40.38 35.40
CA ASP A 646 27.52 -40.82 36.24
C ASP A 646 27.64 -40.27 37.67
N ASP A 647 26.50 -40.00 38.31
CA ASP A 647 26.14 -40.52 39.63
C ASP A 647 24.65 -40.18 39.90
N GLY A 648 23.88 -41.17 40.35
CA GLY A 648 22.44 -41.06 40.61
C GLY A 648 22.11 -40.52 42.01
N ASP A 649 20.88 -40.04 42.19
CA ASP A 649 19.90 -40.63 43.12
C ASP A 649 18.50 -39.98 42.92
N THR A 650 17.53 -40.75 43.36
CA THR A 650 16.06 -40.71 43.33
C THR A 650 15.30 -39.45 43.82
N GLY A 651 14.05 -39.28 43.35
CA GLY A 651 12.95 -38.77 44.20
C GLY A 651 11.93 -37.76 43.62
N ASN A 652 10.74 -38.28 43.26
CA ASN A 652 9.39 -37.68 43.27
C ASN A 652 8.93 -36.53 42.32
N GLU A 653 8.10 -36.98 41.37
CA GLU A 653 6.79 -36.49 40.90
C GLU A 653 6.25 -35.09 41.27
N GLY A 654 5.83 -34.36 40.22
CA GLY A 654 4.99 -33.16 40.31
C GLY A 654 4.92 -32.37 39.00
N SER A 655 4.59 -33.00 37.86
CA SER A 655 4.52 -32.36 36.54
C SER A 655 3.27 -31.48 36.38
N LEU A 656 3.42 -30.16 36.51
CA LEU A 656 2.50 -29.16 35.95
C LEU A 656 2.85 -28.85 34.48
N LYS A 657 1.86 -29.06 33.60
CA LYS A 657 1.89 -28.75 32.16
C LYS A 657 1.98 -27.25 31.88
N PRO A 658 2.67 -26.82 30.81
CA PRO A 658 2.32 -25.61 30.08
C PRO A 658 1.46 -25.94 28.85
N LEU A 659 0.35 -25.21 28.72
CA LEU A 659 -0.46 -25.10 27.51
C LEU A 659 0.38 -24.53 26.37
N CYS A 660 0.38 -25.19 25.20
CA CYS A 660 0.42 -24.53 23.90
C CYS A 660 -0.01 -25.47 22.77
N PHE A 661 -0.96 -24.97 21.97
CA PHE A 661 -1.39 -25.45 20.66
C PHE A 661 -0.21 -25.95 19.80
N GLY A 662 -0.20 -27.24 19.45
CA GLY A 662 0.79 -27.79 18.52
C GLY A 662 0.77 -29.32 18.33
N GLU A 663 0.24 -30.09 19.28
CA GLU A 663 0.40 -31.56 19.24
C GLU A 663 -0.68 -32.36 18.47
N ILE A 664 -1.74 -31.72 17.96
CA ILE A 664 -2.82 -32.47 17.28
C ILE A 664 -2.46 -32.80 15.81
N TYR A 665 -1.57 -32.03 15.17
CA TYR A 665 -1.17 -32.29 13.77
C TYR A 665 -0.03 -33.31 13.61
N SER A 666 0.71 -33.62 14.68
CA SER A 666 1.85 -34.57 14.65
C SER A 666 1.44 -36.03 14.94
N LYS A 667 0.36 -36.24 15.72
CA LYS A 667 -0.08 -37.59 16.11
C LYS A 667 -0.93 -38.32 15.06
N GLN A 668 -1.49 -37.62 14.06
CA GLN A 668 -2.23 -38.25 12.96
C GLN A 668 -1.36 -38.71 11.79
N THR A 669 -0.27 -37.99 11.48
CA THR A 669 0.66 -38.37 10.39
C THR A 669 1.51 -39.59 10.75
N SER A 670 1.78 -39.82 12.04
CA SER A 670 2.55 -40.97 12.51
C SER A 670 1.76 -42.29 12.54
N ARG A 671 0.42 -42.24 12.64
CA ARG A 671 -0.45 -43.43 12.64
C ARG A 671 -0.83 -43.94 11.25
N VAL A 672 -0.75 -43.09 10.21
CA VAL A 672 -1.09 -43.48 8.83
C VAL A 672 0.09 -44.15 8.11
N VAL A 673 1.33 -43.96 8.59
CA VAL A 673 2.53 -44.58 7.99
C VAL A 673 2.79 -46.01 8.48
N ASN A 674 2.31 -46.39 9.68
CA ASN A 674 2.53 -47.73 10.25
C ASN A 674 1.40 -48.75 9.99
N ALA A 675 0.37 -48.41 9.21
CA ALA A 675 -0.76 -49.29 8.92
C ALA A 675 -0.68 -50.01 7.55
N LYS A 676 0.52 -50.10 6.96
CA LYS A 676 0.74 -50.77 5.65
C LYS A 676 1.79 -51.90 5.66
N GLU A 677 2.21 -52.36 6.83
CA GLU A 677 3.08 -53.54 7.00
C GLU A 677 2.55 -54.45 8.11
N SER A 678 1.36 -55.01 7.89
CA SER A 678 0.91 -56.25 8.54
C SER A 678 -0.37 -56.68 7.83
N ASP A 679 -0.26 -57.64 6.92
CA ASP A 679 -1.18 -58.77 6.77
C ASP A 679 -0.78 -59.55 5.50
N ALA A 680 -0.25 -60.75 5.75
CA ALA A 680 -0.19 -61.87 4.83
C ALA A 680 -1.44 -62.74 5.05
#